data_AF-A0A2M7G3F4-F1
#
_entry.id   AF-A0A2M7G3F4-F1
#
_cell.length_a   1.000
_cell.length_b   1.000
_cell.length_c   1.000
_cell.angle_alpha   90.00
_cell.angle_beta   90.00
_cell.angle_gamma   90.00
#
_symmetry.space_group_name_H-M   'P 1'
#
loop_
_entity.id
_entity.type
_entity.pdbx_description
1 polymer ?
#
loop_
_entity_poly.entity_id
_entity_poly.type
_entity_poly.pdbx_seq_one_letter_code
_entity_poly.pdbx_strand_id
1 'polypeptide(L)'
;MSEHSAEEIQPGIRRIGDIVLKYRLRKDLTQKKLADLIKRNRNVITLLEQGRRMPGPEDLSSLADILDLHDDPDWRVVTHDHYLSAIAFETVLGEMIGKALNLETLDPLSQGMLIEAVTEYVQDQGAHMSLIQAHAHFNSILTFYGERNISLAFYRHFLGQTSFASVEQFEHQVRELQKTAIRIYGSFRKAYKTLSICSESELQEHLKPLEKIDRSLYTQRRPFETIHPIARERLDDLGYISAERVRRQNRERHELHSKLNELAEWIENDKEGSMLGFSAKKTHRIQALLRKFDSDLEIEETLFNRVDPEEIRREAARMAPEDEDLARIEETQETGQKNLSAYLTEPYMDVYIATSMRERADFISVNTFVETIFKDPRIAPLHLRYFNPTLSWIADRVAKGLVEALMLKRASLTIYMAQKGDTFGKDSEASVALGQGKPVIVYVPRLYSEKSQIDSESLMKMHEHGLRLLMQELNLEADEDLDRQGMVAKVLSAQLHQLPPQALTDLVLSHWADFDLYGEIKDLNADQKQLASNWLDELTLKARTGTPPLPPEQIRATLIEKLVHVALFFERRAFTFKEVHPLALQVILSSGVLNGILVVRSAEACTRMLEQILTNTLETELKVEPENYRLIEKHTGSTLRVISKNRLLTNAFWTQYFA
;
A
#
# COMPACT_ATOMS: atom_id res chain seq x y z
N MET A 1 19.95 23.84 -5.73
CA MET A 1 19.97 25.32 -5.67
C MET A 1 19.50 25.71 -4.28
N SER A 2 20.25 26.57 -3.58
CA SER A 2 19.93 27.02 -2.22
C SER A 2 18.68 27.91 -2.25
N GLU A 3 17.57 27.41 -1.75
CA GLU A 3 16.36 28.20 -1.54
C GLU A 3 16.62 29.26 -0.48
N HIS A 4 16.66 30.52 -0.90
CA HIS A 4 16.42 31.63 0.02
C HIS A 4 14.99 31.50 0.54
N SER A 5 14.85 31.20 1.83
CA SER A 5 13.58 31.18 2.55
C SER A 5 12.81 32.47 2.28
N ALA A 6 11.71 32.38 1.55
CA ALA A 6 10.69 33.41 1.65
C ALA A 6 10.18 33.38 3.10
N GLU A 7 10.49 34.42 3.88
CA GLU A 7 10.05 34.51 5.28
C GLU A 7 8.52 34.32 5.37
N GLU A 8 8.07 33.22 5.99
CA GLU A 8 6.66 32.90 6.21
C GLU A 8 5.97 33.99 7.05
N ILE A 9 4.66 34.17 6.83
CA ILE A 9 3.86 35.12 7.63
C ILE A 9 3.67 34.53 9.03
N GLN A 10 4.12 35.25 10.05
CA GLN A 10 3.94 34.90 11.45
C GLN A 10 2.69 35.60 12.01
N PRO A 11 1.66 34.87 12.49
CA PRO A 11 0.41 35.45 12.97
C PRO A 11 0.58 36.52 14.07
N GLY A 12 1.48 36.28 15.04
CA GLY A 12 1.76 37.24 16.10
C GLY A 12 2.36 38.55 15.58
N ILE A 13 3.31 38.46 14.64
CA ILE A 13 3.90 39.66 13.99
C ILE A 13 2.85 40.36 13.13
N ARG A 14 2.01 39.59 12.43
CA ARG A 14 0.94 40.13 11.59
C ARG A 14 0.00 41.01 12.40
N ARG A 15 -0.36 40.62 13.62
CA ARG A 15 -1.23 41.43 14.50
C ARG A 15 -0.60 42.76 14.89
N ILE A 16 0.69 42.76 15.26
CA ILE A 16 1.43 44.00 15.52
C ILE A 16 1.42 44.89 14.27
N GLY A 17 1.68 44.29 13.11
CA GLY A 17 1.62 44.95 11.81
C GLY A 17 0.25 45.55 11.50
N ASP A 18 -0.84 44.86 11.81
CA ASP A 18 -2.20 45.34 11.57
C ASP A 18 -2.56 46.53 12.49
N ILE A 19 -2.08 46.55 13.75
CA ILE A 19 -2.20 47.71 14.64
C ILE A 19 -1.41 48.90 14.08
N VAL A 20 -0.15 48.70 13.71
CA VAL A 20 0.70 49.74 13.12
C VAL A 20 0.08 50.29 11.83
N LEU A 21 -0.41 49.42 10.95
CA LEU A 21 -1.11 49.78 9.72
C LEU A 21 -2.34 50.65 10.01
N LYS A 22 -3.20 50.21 10.95
CA LYS A 22 -4.41 50.92 11.35
C LYS A 22 -4.12 52.35 11.82
N TYR A 23 -3.12 52.54 12.69
CA TYR A 23 -2.77 53.86 13.22
C TYR A 23 -1.97 54.71 12.23
N ARG A 24 -1.09 54.09 11.43
CA ARG A 24 -0.38 54.78 10.35
C ARG A 24 -1.37 55.38 9.35
N LEU A 25 -2.39 54.62 8.95
CA LEU A 25 -3.43 55.11 8.04
C LEU A 25 -4.28 56.23 8.68
N ARG A 26 -4.58 56.15 9.98
CA ARG A 26 -5.29 57.23 10.70
C ARG A 26 -4.52 58.55 10.73
N LYS A 27 -3.18 58.49 10.74
CA LYS A 27 -2.30 59.67 10.69
C LYS A 27 -1.91 60.10 9.26
N ASP A 28 -2.52 59.53 8.23
CA ASP A 28 -2.21 59.80 6.81
C ASP A 28 -0.71 59.63 6.45
N LEU A 29 -0.03 58.72 7.13
CA LEU A 29 1.37 58.42 6.90
C LEU A 29 1.53 57.33 5.85
N THR A 30 2.42 57.55 4.86
CA THR A 30 2.84 56.47 3.96
C THR A 30 3.88 55.59 4.66
N GLN A 31 4.05 54.34 4.21
CA GLN A 31 5.12 53.46 4.72
C GLN A 31 6.51 54.13 4.65
N LYS A 32 6.78 54.88 3.57
CA LYS A 32 8.03 55.62 3.40
C LYS A 32 8.17 56.73 4.44
N LYS A 33 7.13 57.56 4.62
CA LYS A 33 7.16 58.65 5.61
C LYS A 33 7.34 58.12 7.04
N LEU A 34 6.65 57.03 7.40
CA LEU A 34 6.81 56.43 8.72
C LEU A 34 8.22 55.87 8.92
N ALA A 35 8.77 55.18 7.91
CA ALA A 35 10.14 54.68 7.95
C ALA A 35 11.18 55.79 8.07
N ASP A 36 10.98 56.91 7.36
CA ASP A 36 11.86 58.09 7.44
C ASP A 36 11.84 58.70 8.87
N LEU A 37 10.68 58.72 9.54
CA LEU A 37 10.53 59.22 10.91
C LEU A 37 11.27 58.35 11.95
N ILE A 38 11.29 57.03 11.78
CA ILE A 38 12.10 56.11 12.61
C ILE A 38 13.54 55.92 12.11
N LYS A 39 13.96 56.67 11.07
CA LYS A 39 15.28 56.58 10.44
C LYS A 39 15.65 55.16 9.96
N ARG A 40 14.68 54.46 9.36
CA ARG A 40 14.84 53.11 8.78
C ARG A 40 14.43 53.08 7.31
N ASN A 41 14.76 51.97 6.65
CA ASN A 41 14.29 51.70 5.30
C ASN A 41 12.78 51.37 5.32
N ARG A 42 12.02 51.87 4.33
CA ARG A 42 10.61 51.52 4.08
C ARG A 42 10.34 50.02 4.24
N ASN A 43 11.26 49.16 3.81
CA ASN A 43 11.10 47.72 3.86
C ASN A 43 10.85 47.19 5.28
N VAL A 44 11.35 47.83 6.33
CA VAL A 44 11.09 47.45 7.73
C VAL A 44 9.59 47.54 8.05
N ILE A 45 8.95 48.64 7.67
CA ILE A 45 7.50 48.84 7.86
C ILE A 45 6.71 47.87 6.98
N THR A 46 7.14 47.69 5.73
CA THR A 46 6.48 46.75 4.81
C THR A 46 6.49 45.31 5.33
N LEU A 47 7.63 44.83 5.82
CA LEU A 47 7.75 43.47 6.36
C LEU A 47 6.98 43.28 7.67
N LEU A 48 6.94 44.30 8.53
CA LEU A 48 6.12 44.29 9.74
C LEU A 48 4.62 44.20 9.39
N GLU A 49 4.12 45.10 8.52
CA GLU A 49 2.72 45.12 8.10
C GLU A 49 2.30 43.87 7.33
N GLN A 50 3.26 43.17 6.70
CA GLN A 50 3.02 41.87 6.07
C GLN A 50 3.04 40.71 7.06
N GLY A 51 3.47 40.93 8.31
CA GLY A 51 3.62 39.89 9.32
C GLY A 51 4.86 39.01 9.14
N ARG A 52 5.84 39.45 8.35
CA ARG A 52 7.03 38.64 8.01
C ARG A 52 8.19 38.85 8.97
N ARG A 53 8.37 40.08 9.46
CA ARG A 53 9.50 40.40 10.33
C ARG A 53 9.17 41.48 11.35
N MET A 54 9.56 41.22 12.61
CA MET A 54 9.45 42.16 13.71
C MET A 54 10.66 43.12 13.71
N PRO A 55 10.45 44.45 13.84
CA PRO A 55 11.52 45.41 14.08
C PRO A 55 12.18 45.21 15.45
N GLY A 56 13.34 45.84 15.67
CA GLY A 56 13.99 45.82 16.98
C GLY A 56 13.17 46.57 18.05
N PRO A 57 13.45 46.34 19.35
CA PRO A 57 12.71 46.99 20.45
C PRO A 57 12.71 48.52 20.38
N GLU A 58 13.84 49.12 20.01
CA GLU A 58 13.96 50.59 19.83
C GLU A 58 13.05 51.12 18.71
N ASP A 59 12.95 50.35 17.61
CA ASP A 59 12.10 50.72 16.47
C ASP A 59 10.62 50.59 16.86
N LEU A 60 10.24 49.54 17.62
CA LEU A 60 8.88 49.38 18.15
C LEU A 60 8.50 50.50 19.13
N SER A 61 9.41 50.91 20.02
CA SER A 61 9.20 52.06 20.92
C SER A 61 9.00 53.35 20.12
N SER A 62 9.85 53.59 19.10
CA SER A 62 9.74 54.77 18.24
C SER A 62 8.43 54.79 17.46
N LEU A 63 7.97 53.63 16.97
CA LEU A 63 6.66 53.48 16.34
C LEU A 63 5.52 53.81 17.31
N ALA A 64 5.63 53.37 18.56
CA ALA A 64 4.65 53.66 19.60
C ALA A 64 4.52 55.16 19.85
N ASP A 65 5.66 55.87 19.95
CA ASP A 65 5.70 57.32 20.14
C ASP A 65 5.11 58.08 18.94
N ILE A 66 5.51 57.73 17.72
CA ILE A 66 5.08 58.44 16.51
C ILE A 66 3.59 58.23 16.23
N LEU A 67 3.07 57.05 16.53
CA LEU A 67 1.70 56.66 16.23
C LEU A 67 0.72 56.86 17.40
N ASP A 68 1.19 57.39 18.54
CA ASP A 68 0.43 57.56 19.80
C ASP A 68 -0.21 56.24 20.29
N LEU A 69 0.54 55.15 20.27
CA LEU A 69 0.02 53.81 20.58
C LEU A 69 0.01 53.47 22.07
N HIS A 70 0.67 54.25 22.93
CA HIS A 70 0.83 53.95 24.37
C HIS A 70 -0.47 53.87 25.16
N ASP A 71 -1.50 54.57 24.68
CA ASP A 71 -2.84 54.58 25.26
C ASP A 71 -3.74 53.48 24.69
N ASP A 72 -3.31 52.77 23.64
CA ASP A 72 -4.04 51.63 23.09
C ASP A 72 -3.78 50.38 23.94
N PRO A 73 -4.80 49.82 24.62
CA PRO A 73 -4.66 48.60 25.40
C PRO A 73 -4.16 47.41 24.57
N ASP A 74 -4.54 47.31 23.29
CA ASP A 74 -4.11 46.23 22.40
C ASP A 74 -2.61 46.35 22.10
N TRP A 75 -2.07 47.58 22.02
CA TRP A 75 -0.65 47.79 21.82
C TRP A 75 0.16 47.24 22.99
N ARG A 76 -0.25 47.52 24.22
CA ARG A 76 0.44 47.03 25.44
C ARG A 76 0.53 45.51 25.48
N VAL A 77 -0.52 44.81 25.02
CA VAL A 77 -0.52 43.35 24.95
C VAL A 77 0.50 42.85 23.92
N VAL A 78 0.46 43.38 22.69
CA VAL A 78 1.30 42.86 21.60
C VAL A 78 2.77 43.25 21.73
N THR A 79 3.09 44.28 22.52
CA THR A 79 4.46 44.67 22.85
C THR A 79 5.00 44.02 24.13
N HIS A 80 4.23 43.16 24.80
CA HIS A 80 4.72 42.42 25.95
C HIS A 80 5.90 41.53 25.54
N ASP A 81 6.96 41.47 26.35
CA ASP A 81 8.22 40.78 26.03
C ASP A 81 8.02 39.30 25.64
N HIS A 82 7.01 38.67 26.23
CA HIS A 82 6.66 37.26 26.01
C HIS A 82 5.45 37.04 25.09
N TYR A 83 4.93 38.09 24.44
CA TYR A 83 3.76 37.99 23.56
C TYR A 83 3.94 36.93 22.46
N LEU A 84 5.05 36.98 21.71
CA LEU A 84 5.30 36.01 20.63
C LEU A 84 5.41 34.57 21.14
N SER A 85 6.02 34.37 22.33
CA SER A 85 6.09 33.06 22.97
C SER A 85 4.69 32.54 23.34
N ALA A 86 3.83 33.41 23.87
CA ALA A 86 2.45 33.05 24.18
C ALA A 86 1.63 32.69 22.94
N ILE A 87 1.84 33.38 21.81
CA ILE A 87 1.21 33.03 20.51
C ILE A 87 1.70 31.67 19.99
N ALA A 88 3.00 31.39 20.10
CA ALA A 88 3.56 30.10 19.74
C ALA A 88 2.96 28.98 20.61
N PHE A 89 2.89 29.20 21.92
CA PHE A 89 2.25 28.28 22.86
C PHE A 89 0.76 28.06 22.54
N GLU A 90 0.01 29.13 22.27
CA GLU A 90 -1.41 29.06 21.85
C GLU A 90 -1.58 28.18 20.61
N THR A 91 -0.70 28.36 19.62
CA THR A 91 -0.72 27.58 18.37
C THR A 91 -0.53 26.09 18.69
N VAL A 92 0.48 25.75 19.48
CA VAL A 92 0.77 24.36 19.89
C VAL A 92 -0.37 23.79 20.73
N LEU A 93 -0.94 24.58 21.65
CA LEU A 93 -2.07 24.18 22.48
C LEU A 93 -3.32 23.92 21.62
N GLY A 94 -3.57 24.76 20.61
CA GLY A 94 -4.66 24.55 19.65
C GLY A 94 -4.52 23.24 18.87
N GLU A 95 -3.30 22.87 18.51
CA GLU A 95 -2.99 21.59 17.86
C GLU A 95 -3.18 20.38 18.79
N MET A 96 -2.85 20.52 20.08
CA MET A 96 -3.12 19.50 21.10
C MET A 96 -4.62 19.26 21.27
N ILE A 97 -5.39 20.35 21.30
CA ILE A 97 -6.83 20.35 21.54
C ILE A 97 -7.62 19.97 20.28
N GLY A 98 -6.99 20.05 19.10
CA GLY A 98 -7.65 19.87 17.79
C GLY A 98 -8.66 20.98 17.49
N LYS A 99 -8.45 22.19 18.01
CA LYS A 99 -9.30 23.36 17.81
C LYS A 99 -8.39 24.60 17.83
N ALA A 100 -8.50 25.43 16.80
CA ALA A 100 -7.82 26.72 16.81
C ALA A 100 -8.27 27.57 18.01
N LEU A 101 -7.29 28.09 18.72
CA LEU A 101 -7.48 29.03 19.81
C LEU A 101 -7.23 30.45 19.29
N ASN A 102 -7.71 31.44 20.03
CA ASN A 102 -7.47 32.83 19.73
C ASN A 102 -7.61 33.68 21.00
N LEU A 103 -6.49 34.21 21.51
CA LEU A 103 -6.47 35.11 22.65
C LEU A 103 -7.25 36.41 22.42
N GLU A 104 -7.49 36.81 21.17
CA GLU A 104 -8.26 38.03 20.84
C GLU A 104 -9.71 37.95 21.32
N THR A 105 -10.17 36.74 21.64
CA THR A 105 -11.50 36.57 22.24
C THR A 105 -11.58 37.11 23.67
N LEU A 106 -10.43 37.40 24.30
CA LEU A 106 -10.31 37.97 25.63
C LEU A 106 -10.15 39.49 25.59
N ASP A 107 -10.53 40.16 26.69
CA ASP A 107 -10.20 41.58 26.87
C ASP A 107 -8.68 41.78 27.10
N PRO A 108 -8.13 42.97 26.84
CA PRO A 108 -6.68 43.21 26.93
C PRO A 108 -6.05 42.90 28.29
N LEU A 109 -6.78 43.08 29.40
CA LEU A 109 -6.26 42.74 30.74
C LEU A 109 -6.11 41.23 30.85
N SER A 110 -7.14 40.48 30.47
CA SER A 110 -7.11 39.02 30.45
C SER A 110 -6.05 38.46 29.50
N GLN A 111 -5.81 39.12 28.36
CA GLN A 111 -4.71 38.77 27.45
C GLN A 111 -3.34 38.92 28.14
N GLY A 112 -3.10 40.03 28.84
CA GLY A 112 -1.87 40.24 29.61
C GLY A 112 -1.66 39.15 30.67
N MET A 113 -2.70 38.84 31.45
CA MET A 113 -2.65 37.78 32.48
C MET A 113 -2.36 36.40 31.89
N LEU A 114 -2.93 36.08 30.72
CA LEU A 114 -2.64 34.83 30.01
C LEU A 114 -1.18 34.77 29.55
N ILE A 115 -0.62 35.87 29.03
CA ILE A 115 0.78 35.92 28.61
C ILE A 115 1.70 35.67 29.81
N GLU A 116 1.44 36.29 30.95
CA GLU A 116 2.19 36.06 32.19
C GLU A 116 2.06 34.59 32.66
N ALA A 117 0.84 34.03 32.67
CA ALA A 117 0.62 32.64 33.07
C ALA A 117 1.34 31.65 32.15
N VAL A 118 1.31 31.85 30.83
CA VAL A 118 2.06 31.02 29.86
C VAL A 118 3.56 31.17 30.08
N THR A 119 4.02 32.39 30.32
CA THR A 119 5.44 32.67 30.61
C THR A 119 5.90 31.91 31.85
N GLU A 120 5.14 31.95 32.94
CA GLU A 120 5.44 31.22 34.18
C GLU A 120 5.45 29.69 33.96
N TYR A 121 4.60 29.21 33.06
CA TYR A 121 4.53 27.78 32.71
C TYR A 121 5.70 27.31 31.82
N VAL A 122 6.24 28.22 31.01
CA VAL A 122 7.20 27.94 29.94
C VAL A 122 8.45 28.83 30.08
N GLN A 123 9.16 28.67 31.19
CA GLN A 123 10.36 29.45 31.49
C GLN A 123 11.53 28.57 31.96
N ASP A 124 12.74 28.92 31.49
CA ASP A 124 14.02 28.30 31.84
C ASP A 124 14.55 28.70 33.24
N GLN A 125 13.86 29.62 33.92
CA GLN A 125 14.32 30.26 35.16
C GLN A 125 14.01 29.43 36.42
N GLY A 126 14.62 28.24 36.54
CA GLY A 126 15.00 27.59 37.82
C GLY A 126 13.93 27.20 38.86
N ALA A 127 12.67 27.61 38.75
CA ALA A 127 11.58 27.25 39.65
C ALA A 127 10.71 26.16 39.01
N HIS A 128 11.17 24.90 39.07
CA HIS A 128 10.37 23.79 38.58
C HIS A 128 9.12 23.61 39.45
N MET A 129 7.95 23.82 38.85
CA MET A 129 6.69 23.45 39.46
C MET A 129 6.68 21.94 39.69
N SER A 130 6.22 21.49 40.87
CA SER A 130 5.89 20.08 41.07
C SER A 130 4.79 19.65 40.10
N LEU A 131 4.66 18.35 39.81
CA LEU A 131 3.61 17.81 38.94
C LEU A 131 2.22 18.37 39.25
N ILE A 132 1.86 18.45 40.53
CA ILE A 132 0.54 18.93 40.96
C ILE A 132 0.40 20.44 40.71
N GLN A 133 1.45 21.23 40.96
CA GLN A 133 1.45 22.67 40.68
C GLN A 133 1.38 22.93 39.17
N ALA A 134 2.19 22.24 38.38
CA ALA A 134 2.23 22.38 36.92
C ALA A 134 0.88 21.99 36.28
N HIS A 135 0.26 20.91 36.77
CA HIS A 135 -1.08 20.50 36.36
C HIS A 135 -2.16 21.52 36.72
N ALA A 136 -2.14 22.04 37.94
CA ALA A 136 -3.08 23.07 38.38
C ALA A 136 -2.92 24.37 37.59
N HIS A 137 -1.68 24.77 37.32
CA HIS A 137 -1.36 25.95 36.52
C HIS A 137 -1.76 25.78 35.05
N PHE A 138 -1.51 24.62 34.46
CA PHE A 138 -1.97 24.34 33.11
C PHE A 138 -3.51 24.41 33.00
N ASN A 139 -4.23 23.89 33.99
CA ASN A 139 -5.70 24.03 34.05
C ASN A 139 -6.15 25.49 34.18
N SER A 140 -5.39 26.35 34.87
CA SER A 140 -5.69 27.79 34.92
C SER A 140 -5.57 28.42 33.53
N ILE A 141 -4.54 28.05 32.77
CA ILE A 141 -4.35 28.49 31.37
C ILE A 141 -5.52 28.06 30.48
N LEU A 142 -5.99 26.81 30.60
CA LEU A 142 -7.14 26.31 29.82
C LEU A 142 -8.44 27.11 30.05
N THR A 143 -8.58 27.72 31.23
CA THR A 143 -9.76 28.52 31.58
C THR A 143 -9.89 29.75 30.69
N PHE A 144 -8.77 30.40 30.35
CA PHE A 144 -8.75 31.53 29.42
C PHE A 144 -9.32 31.18 28.03
N TYR A 145 -9.23 29.91 27.62
CA TYR A 145 -9.75 29.43 26.34
C TYR A 145 -11.15 28.78 26.44
N GLY A 146 -11.77 28.80 27.62
CA GLY A 146 -13.06 28.17 27.87
C GLY A 146 -13.02 26.64 27.74
N GLU A 147 -11.86 26.03 27.94
CA GLU A 147 -11.70 24.57 27.91
C GLU A 147 -11.81 23.98 29.32
N ARG A 148 -12.31 22.74 29.41
CA ARG A 148 -12.48 22.06 30.71
C ARG A 148 -11.12 21.66 31.27
N ASN A 149 -11.03 21.63 32.59
CA ASN A 149 -9.87 21.09 33.30
C ASN A 149 -9.60 19.66 32.84
N ILE A 150 -8.32 19.35 32.67
CA ILE A 150 -7.84 18.02 32.37
C ILE A 150 -7.54 17.24 33.64
N SER A 151 -7.64 15.92 33.58
CA SER A 151 -7.31 15.03 34.68
C SER A 151 -5.81 14.98 34.92
N LEU A 152 -5.43 14.67 36.16
CA LEU A 152 -4.01 14.47 36.51
C LEU A 152 -3.41 13.27 35.76
N ALA A 153 -4.21 12.24 35.48
CA ALA A 153 -3.80 11.06 34.72
C ALA A 153 -3.38 11.43 33.29
N PHE A 154 -4.21 12.21 32.58
CA PHE A 154 -3.89 12.69 31.24
C PHE A 154 -2.61 13.54 31.24
N TYR A 155 -2.52 14.51 32.17
CA TYR A 155 -1.36 15.39 32.27
C TYR A 155 -0.08 14.59 32.50
N ARG A 156 -0.08 13.69 33.49
CA ARG A 156 1.08 12.86 33.83
C ARG A 156 1.52 11.99 32.66
N HIS A 157 0.58 11.42 31.93
CA HIS A 157 0.87 10.49 30.84
C HIS A 157 1.46 11.19 29.61
N PHE A 158 0.88 12.32 29.18
CA PHE A 158 1.22 12.96 27.91
C PHE A 158 2.09 14.20 28.02
N LEU A 159 1.96 14.97 29.09
CA LEU A 159 2.71 16.23 29.28
C LEU A 159 3.88 16.06 30.25
N GLY A 160 3.85 15.03 31.09
CA GLY A 160 4.98 14.62 31.93
C GLY A 160 4.88 15.09 33.39
N GLN A 161 6.03 15.14 34.08
CA GLN A 161 6.10 15.29 35.55
C GLN A 161 6.32 16.73 36.07
N THR A 162 6.61 17.75 35.22
CA THR A 162 6.93 19.14 35.65
C THR A 162 6.41 20.22 34.67
N SER A 163 6.78 21.49 34.89
CA SER A 163 6.67 22.60 33.91
C SER A 163 7.67 22.44 32.74
N PHE A 164 7.45 23.17 31.64
CA PHE A 164 8.29 23.15 30.43
C PHE A 164 9.36 24.25 30.47
N ALA A 165 10.56 23.97 29.97
CA ALA A 165 11.61 25.00 29.86
C ALA A 165 11.40 25.91 28.63
N SER A 166 10.69 25.43 27.60
CA SER A 166 10.45 26.18 26.36
C SER A 166 9.19 25.69 25.62
N VAL A 167 8.70 26.50 24.67
CA VAL A 167 7.52 26.16 23.85
C VAL A 167 7.82 24.94 22.97
N GLU A 168 9.06 24.79 22.50
CA GLU A 168 9.52 23.66 21.70
C GLU A 168 9.44 22.34 22.48
N GLN A 169 9.72 22.35 23.78
CA GLN A 169 9.54 21.16 24.63
C GLN A 169 8.07 20.79 24.80
N PHE A 170 7.19 21.78 24.96
CA PHE A 170 5.75 21.57 24.99
C PHE A 170 5.26 21.00 23.64
N GLU A 171 5.73 21.57 22.53
CA GLU A 171 5.42 21.07 21.19
C GLU A 171 5.80 19.61 21.03
N HIS A 172 7.01 19.22 21.47
CA HIS A 172 7.45 17.82 21.41
C HIS A 172 6.47 16.88 22.14
N GLN A 173 6.01 17.23 23.35
CA GLN A 173 5.02 16.42 24.07
C GLN A 173 3.67 16.37 23.34
N VAL A 174 3.24 17.48 22.75
CA VAL A 174 2.03 17.51 21.91
C VAL A 174 2.19 16.59 20.68
N ARG A 175 3.38 16.52 20.06
CA ARG A 175 3.64 15.59 18.95
C ARG A 175 3.53 14.12 19.39
N GLU A 176 4.03 13.77 20.57
CA GLU A 176 3.91 12.39 21.11
C GLU A 176 2.45 12.04 21.46
N LEU A 177 1.69 12.98 22.03
CA LEU A 177 0.24 12.84 22.20
C LEU A 177 -0.43 12.61 20.84
N GLN A 178 -0.16 13.45 19.85
CA GLN A 178 -0.77 13.35 18.52
C GLN A 178 -0.45 12.01 17.84
N LYS A 179 0.80 11.55 17.95
CA LYS A 179 1.25 10.25 17.44
C LYS A 179 0.49 9.08 18.08
N THR A 180 0.15 9.19 19.36
CA THR A 180 -0.66 8.20 20.08
C THR A 180 -2.13 8.31 19.68
N ALA A 181 -2.68 9.53 19.72
CA ALA A 181 -4.08 9.83 19.46
C ALA A 181 -4.53 9.42 18.06
N ILE A 182 -3.71 9.70 17.03
CA ILE A 182 -4.05 9.40 15.62
C ILE A 182 -4.20 7.90 15.35
N ARG A 183 -3.63 7.03 16.19
CA ARG A 183 -3.79 5.57 16.06
C ARG A 183 -5.18 5.09 16.49
N ILE A 184 -5.81 5.79 17.43
CA ILE A 184 -7.07 5.39 18.08
C ILE A 184 -8.26 6.23 17.59
N TYR A 185 -8.05 7.52 17.31
CA TYR A 185 -9.12 8.49 17.05
C TYR A 185 -9.00 9.11 15.66
N GLY A 186 -10.15 9.33 15.01
CA GLY A 186 -10.21 10.01 13.70
C GLY A 186 -10.08 11.54 13.77
N SER A 187 -10.00 12.14 14.96
CA SER A 187 -9.67 13.56 15.13
C SER A 187 -9.00 13.82 16.48
N PHE A 188 -8.10 14.81 16.51
CA PHE A 188 -7.46 15.24 17.76
C PHE A 188 -8.45 15.88 18.73
N ARG A 189 -9.49 16.56 18.23
CA ARG A 189 -10.55 17.11 19.09
C ARG A 189 -11.28 16.02 19.87
N LYS A 190 -11.65 14.92 19.21
CA LYS A 190 -12.28 13.76 19.86
C LYS A 190 -11.30 13.11 20.85
N ALA A 191 -10.06 12.87 20.42
CA ALA A 191 -9.03 12.31 21.29
C ALA A 191 -8.85 13.14 22.57
N TYR A 192 -8.67 14.45 22.44
CA TYR A 192 -8.52 15.36 23.57
C TYR A 192 -9.75 15.32 24.48
N LYS A 193 -10.96 15.53 23.93
CA LYS A 193 -12.19 15.56 24.74
C LYS A 193 -12.48 14.26 25.49
N THR A 194 -12.07 13.13 24.94
CA THR A 194 -12.22 11.82 25.59
C THR A 194 -11.12 11.61 26.62
N LEU A 195 -9.85 11.63 26.20
CA LEU A 195 -8.71 11.28 27.05
C LEU A 195 -8.48 12.27 28.19
N SER A 196 -8.78 13.56 27.98
CA SER A 196 -8.42 14.62 28.92
C SER A 196 -9.20 14.57 30.23
N ILE A 197 -10.31 13.83 30.30
CA ILE A 197 -11.15 13.73 31.50
C ILE A 197 -11.07 12.36 32.17
N CYS A 198 -10.41 11.39 31.53
CA CYS A 198 -10.31 10.02 32.04
C CYS A 198 -9.56 9.96 33.38
N SER A 199 -10.06 9.10 34.26
CA SER A 199 -9.28 8.54 35.37
C SER A 199 -8.12 7.68 34.83
N GLU A 200 -7.19 7.29 35.70
CA GLU A 200 -6.05 6.44 35.32
C GLU A 200 -6.52 5.12 34.68
N SER A 201 -7.52 4.45 35.26
CA SER A 201 -8.04 3.18 34.72
C SER A 201 -8.73 3.35 33.36
N GLU A 202 -9.53 4.41 33.19
CA GLU A 202 -10.21 4.70 31.92
C GLU A 202 -9.20 5.07 30.82
N LEU A 203 -8.14 5.80 31.19
CA LEU A 203 -7.06 6.15 30.26
C LEU A 203 -6.35 4.88 29.75
N GLN A 204 -6.01 3.96 30.65
CA GLN A 204 -5.40 2.67 30.27
C GLN A 204 -6.35 1.85 29.38
N GLU A 205 -7.66 1.84 29.64
CA GLU A 205 -8.63 1.16 28.78
C GLU A 205 -8.65 1.72 27.36
N HIS A 206 -8.59 3.05 27.21
CA HIS A 206 -8.49 3.69 25.89
C HIS A 206 -7.16 3.42 25.18
N LEU A 207 -6.06 3.26 25.92
CA LEU A 207 -4.73 2.98 25.38
C LEU A 207 -4.47 1.49 25.13
N LYS A 208 -5.29 0.60 25.68
CA LYS A 208 -5.21 -0.86 25.52
C LYS A 208 -5.02 -1.33 24.07
N PRO A 209 -5.67 -0.76 23.04
CA PRO A 209 -5.45 -1.14 21.64
C PRO A 209 -4.01 -0.89 21.14
N LEU A 210 -3.21 -0.11 21.86
CA LEU A 210 -1.81 0.20 21.53
C LEU A 210 -0.80 -0.68 22.30
N GLU A 211 -1.28 -1.47 23.25
CA GLU A 211 -0.43 -2.40 24.00
C GLU A 211 0.11 -3.50 23.09
N LYS A 212 1.33 -3.97 23.41
CA LYS A 212 1.94 -5.08 22.70
C LYS A 212 1.13 -6.34 22.92
N ILE A 213 0.89 -7.09 21.86
CA ILE A 213 0.20 -8.37 21.91
C ILE A 213 1.24 -9.46 22.19
N ASP A 214 1.00 -10.26 23.22
CA ASP A 214 1.86 -11.39 23.57
C ASP A 214 1.78 -12.49 22.49
N ARG A 215 2.94 -12.96 22.05
CA ARG A 215 3.07 -14.06 21.09
C ARG A 215 2.47 -15.36 21.62
N SER A 216 2.36 -15.52 22.93
CA SER A 216 1.78 -16.70 23.58
C SER A 216 0.34 -16.98 23.14
N LEU A 217 -0.42 -15.96 22.73
CA LEU A 217 -1.75 -16.06 22.13
C LEU A 217 -1.79 -16.99 20.90
N TYR A 218 -0.67 -17.07 20.19
CA TYR A 218 -0.50 -17.80 18.95
C TYR A 218 0.24 -19.12 19.19
N THR A 219 1.35 -19.09 19.94
CA THR A 219 2.20 -20.28 20.17
C THR A 219 1.54 -21.37 21.00
N GLN A 220 0.56 -21.04 21.85
CA GLN A 220 -0.20 -22.03 22.64
C GLN A 220 -1.21 -22.83 21.80
N ARG A 221 -1.51 -22.38 20.58
CA ARG A 221 -2.41 -23.11 19.67
C ARG A 221 -1.72 -24.36 19.15
N ARG A 222 -2.49 -25.37 18.73
CA ARG A 222 -1.92 -26.55 18.04
C ARG A 222 -1.29 -26.13 16.70
N PRO A 223 -0.23 -26.82 16.24
CA PRO A 223 0.33 -26.62 14.89
C PRO A 223 -0.73 -26.68 13.79
N PHE A 224 -0.53 -25.94 12.70
CA PHE A 224 -1.47 -25.87 11.59
C PHE A 224 -1.12 -26.88 10.49
N GLU A 225 -1.31 -28.16 10.79
CA GLU A 225 -0.93 -29.29 9.92
C GLU A 225 -2.14 -29.98 9.25
N THR A 226 -3.34 -29.41 9.41
CA THR A 226 -4.59 -29.97 8.88
C THR A 226 -4.77 -29.74 7.38
N ILE A 227 -3.94 -28.88 6.77
CA ILE A 227 -3.98 -28.59 5.34
C ILE A 227 -2.98 -29.48 4.62
N HIS A 228 -3.47 -30.27 3.68
CA HIS A 228 -2.65 -31.15 2.86
C HIS A 228 -2.02 -30.36 1.70
N PRO A 229 -0.70 -30.47 1.49
CA PRO A 229 -0.03 -29.80 0.38
C PRO A 229 -0.49 -30.40 -0.96
N ILE A 230 -0.57 -29.55 -1.98
CA ILE A 230 -0.79 -29.95 -3.38
C ILE A 230 0.49 -29.65 -4.14
N ALA A 231 0.95 -30.61 -4.96
CA ALA A 231 2.18 -30.46 -5.73
C ALA A 231 2.09 -29.25 -6.68
N ARG A 232 3.22 -28.55 -6.88
CA ARG A 232 3.28 -27.27 -7.61
C ARG A 232 2.72 -27.38 -9.02
N GLU A 233 3.01 -28.48 -9.69
CA GLU A 233 2.57 -28.82 -11.04
C GLU A 233 1.09 -29.21 -11.15
N ARG A 234 0.41 -29.40 -10.01
CA ARG A 234 -1.02 -29.75 -9.93
C ARG A 234 -1.91 -28.59 -9.47
N LEU A 235 -1.34 -27.47 -9.01
CA LEU A 235 -2.12 -26.39 -8.39
C LEU A 235 -3.20 -25.83 -9.34
N ASP A 236 -2.93 -25.76 -10.64
CA ASP A 236 -3.87 -25.27 -11.64
C ASP A 236 -5.00 -26.24 -11.99
N ASP A 237 -4.95 -27.51 -11.55
CA ASP A 237 -6.07 -28.46 -11.62
C ASP A 237 -7.30 -27.95 -10.81
N LEU A 238 -7.06 -27.07 -9.83
CA LEU A 238 -8.11 -26.42 -9.04
C LEU A 238 -8.79 -25.26 -9.78
N GLY A 239 -8.22 -24.81 -10.89
CA GLY A 239 -8.80 -23.75 -11.72
C GLY A 239 -10.00 -24.25 -12.52
N TYR A 240 -11.17 -23.62 -12.38
CA TYR A 240 -12.37 -23.99 -13.16
C TYR A 240 -12.14 -23.91 -14.67
N ILE A 241 -11.40 -22.88 -15.11
CA ILE A 241 -11.12 -22.67 -16.55
C ILE A 241 -10.22 -23.79 -17.07
N SER A 242 -9.19 -24.18 -16.32
CA SER A 242 -8.29 -25.29 -16.65
C SER A 242 -9.05 -26.61 -16.68
N ALA A 243 -9.81 -26.93 -15.63
CA ALA A 243 -10.59 -28.17 -15.57
C ALA A 243 -11.68 -28.24 -16.64
N GLU A 244 -12.39 -27.15 -16.93
CA GLU A 244 -13.40 -27.11 -17.99
C GLU A 244 -12.77 -27.21 -19.38
N ARG A 245 -11.61 -26.58 -19.61
CA ARG A 245 -10.85 -26.70 -20.85
C ARG A 245 -10.42 -28.14 -21.09
N VAL A 246 -9.85 -28.82 -20.09
CA VAL A 246 -9.45 -30.23 -20.18
C VAL A 246 -10.67 -31.12 -20.41
N ARG A 247 -11.77 -30.94 -19.66
CA ARG A 247 -13.02 -31.69 -19.88
C ARG A 247 -13.62 -31.45 -21.27
N ARG A 248 -13.49 -30.25 -21.82
CA ARG A 248 -13.95 -29.93 -23.19
C ARG A 248 -13.04 -30.60 -24.22
N GLN A 249 -11.73 -30.49 -24.05
CA GLN A 249 -10.75 -31.13 -24.94
C GLN A 249 -10.91 -32.65 -24.93
N ASN A 250 -11.08 -33.28 -23.77
CA ASN A 250 -11.31 -34.73 -23.68
C ASN A 250 -12.66 -35.15 -24.30
N ARG A 251 -13.72 -34.34 -24.19
CA ARG A 251 -14.99 -34.58 -24.90
C ARG A 251 -14.83 -34.48 -26.41
N GLU A 252 -14.08 -33.49 -26.89
CA GLU A 252 -13.79 -33.29 -28.32
C GLU A 252 -12.86 -34.39 -28.87
N ARG A 253 -11.92 -34.89 -28.06
CA ARG A 253 -11.08 -36.06 -28.39
C ARG A 253 -11.90 -37.34 -28.43
N HIS A 254 -12.78 -37.58 -27.46
CA HIS A 254 -13.76 -38.67 -27.52
C HIS A 254 -14.62 -38.59 -28.80
N GLU A 255 -15.12 -37.40 -29.12
CA GLU A 255 -15.91 -37.17 -30.35
C GLU A 255 -15.09 -37.50 -31.60
N LEU A 256 -13.85 -37.00 -31.69
CA LEU A 256 -12.96 -37.23 -32.82
C LEU A 256 -12.60 -38.71 -32.94
N HIS A 257 -12.15 -39.34 -31.86
CA HIS A 257 -11.80 -40.77 -31.79
C HIS A 257 -12.95 -41.65 -32.25
N SER A 258 -14.15 -41.43 -31.71
CA SER A 258 -15.35 -42.18 -32.09
C SER A 258 -15.70 -41.99 -33.57
N LYS A 259 -15.62 -40.76 -34.10
CA LYS A 259 -15.92 -40.47 -35.51
C LYS A 259 -14.87 -41.00 -36.48
N LEU A 260 -13.59 -41.02 -36.11
CA LEU A 260 -12.53 -41.62 -36.92
C LEU A 260 -12.70 -43.14 -36.97
N ASN A 261 -13.03 -43.80 -35.85
CA ASN A 261 -13.35 -45.23 -35.86
C ASN A 261 -14.60 -45.54 -36.68
N GLU A 262 -15.67 -44.73 -36.55
CA GLU A 262 -16.88 -44.86 -37.39
C GLU A 262 -16.54 -44.75 -38.89
N LEU A 263 -15.65 -43.82 -39.23
CA LEU A 263 -15.19 -43.61 -40.60
C LEU A 263 -14.36 -44.79 -41.13
N ALA A 264 -13.43 -45.31 -40.33
CA ALA A 264 -12.64 -46.49 -40.69
C ALA A 264 -13.54 -47.72 -40.88
N GLU A 265 -14.48 -47.97 -39.97
CA GLU A 265 -15.46 -49.04 -40.08
C GLU A 265 -16.37 -48.88 -41.31
N TRP A 266 -16.74 -47.65 -41.66
CA TRP A 266 -17.53 -47.39 -42.86
C TRP A 266 -16.77 -47.76 -44.14
N ILE A 267 -15.51 -47.32 -44.26
CA ILE A 267 -14.68 -47.60 -45.44
C ILE A 267 -14.41 -49.12 -45.56
N GLU A 268 -14.18 -49.82 -44.44
CA GLU A 268 -13.94 -51.27 -44.45
C GLU A 268 -15.17 -52.10 -44.84
N ASN A 269 -16.37 -51.65 -44.43
CA ASN A 269 -17.63 -52.36 -44.71
C ASN A 269 -18.24 -51.97 -46.08
N ASP A 270 -17.75 -50.90 -46.70
CA ASP A 270 -18.15 -50.51 -48.04
C ASP A 270 -17.51 -51.44 -49.09
N LYS A 271 -18.33 -51.94 -50.03
CA LYS A 271 -17.88 -52.93 -51.03
C LYS A 271 -16.82 -52.37 -51.99
N GLU A 272 -16.74 -51.05 -52.14
CA GLU A 272 -15.75 -50.38 -52.98
C GLU A 272 -14.58 -49.80 -52.16
N GLY A 273 -14.62 -49.90 -50.82
CA GLY A 273 -13.60 -49.33 -49.95
C GLY A 273 -13.55 -47.81 -50.03
N SER A 274 -14.72 -47.17 -50.12
CA SER A 274 -14.86 -45.75 -50.45
C SER A 274 -15.51 -44.95 -49.31
N MET A 275 -15.04 -43.72 -49.12
CA MET A 275 -15.69 -42.72 -48.28
C MET A 275 -16.89 -42.08 -48.99
N LEU A 276 -17.03 -42.20 -50.32
CA LEU A 276 -18.13 -41.65 -51.11
C LEU A 276 -19.49 -42.23 -50.65
N GLY A 277 -20.16 -41.51 -49.74
CA GLY A 277 -21.40 -41.95 -49.10
C GLY A 277 -21.42 -41.69 -47.58
N PHE A 278 -20.26 -41.47 -46.97
CA PHE A 278 -20.16 -41.00 -45.59
C PHE A 278 -20.69 -39.58 -45.47
N SER A 279 -21.35 -39.27 -44.34
CA SER A 279 -22.05 -38.01 -44.16
C SER A 279 -21.11 -36.80 -44.28
N ALA A 280 -21.32 -35.94 -45.28
CA ALA A 280 -20.55 -34.72 -45.49
C ALA A 280 -20.48 -33.82 -44.24
N LYS A 281 -21.56 -33.77 -43.45
CA LYS A 281 -21.61 -33.05 -42.18
C LYS A 281 -20.66 -33.67 -41.14
N LYS A 282 -20.56 -35.01 -41.07
CA LYS A 282 -19.62 -35.70 -40.19
C LYS A 282 -18.18 -35.49 -40.67
N THR A 283 -17.90 -35.60 -41.97
CA THR A 283 -16.57 -35.36 -42.56
C THR A 283 -16.04 -33.96 -42.25
N HIS A 284 -16.85 -32.92 -42.47
CA HIS A 284 -16.45 -31.55 -42.11
C HIS A 284 -16.18 -31.36 -40.62
N ARG A 285 -16.96 -32.04 -39.76
CA ARG A 285 -16.72 -32.00 -38.30
C ARG A 285 -15.41 -32.69 -37.92
N ILE A 286 -15.08 -33.82 -38.55
CA ILE A 286 -13.81 -34.51 -38.35
C ILE A 286 -12.65 -33.61 -38.79
N GLN A 287 -12.69 -33.06 -40.02
CA GLN A 287 -11.66 -32.15 -40.53
C GLN A 287 -11.46 -30.91 -39.64
N ALA A 288 -12.55 -30.33 -39.12
CA ALA A 288 -12.46 -29.21 -38.19
C ALA A 288 -11.80 -29.58 -36.86
N LEU A 289 -12.06 -30.79 -36.34
CA LEU A 289 -11.43 -31.30 -35.12
C LEU A 289 -9.97 -31.69 -35.35
N LEU A 290 -9.62 -32.31 -36.49
CA LEU A 290 -8.25 -32.65 -36.87
C LEU A 290 -7.37 -31.40 -36.96
N ARG A 291 -7.85 -30.33 -37.62
CA ARG A 291 -7.15 -29.04 -37.65
C ARG A 291 -6.99 -28.40 -36.28
N LYS A 292 -7.92 -28.65 -35.36
CA LYS A 292 -7.86 -28.10 -33.99
C LYS A 292 -6.81 -28.81 -33.13
N PHE A 293 -6.52 -30.08 -33.42
CA PHE A 293 -5.55 -30.90 -32.70
C PHE A 293 -4.24 -31.10 -33.50
N ASP A 294 -3.98 -30.24 -34.49
CA ASP A 294 -2.76 -30.24 -35.33
C ASP A 294 -2.44 -31.64 -35.87
N SER A 295 -3.45 -32.27 -36.48
CA SER A 295 -3.28 -33.54 -37.19
C SER A 295 -2.97 -33.30 -38.67
N ASP A 296 -1.97 -34.04 -39.17
CA ASP A 296 -1.58 -34.08 -40.58
C ASP A 296 -2.43 -35.06 -41.41
N LEU A 297 -3.45 -35.71 -40.80
CA LEU A 297 -4.31 -36.65 -41.49
C LEU A 297 -5.21 -35.94 -42.51
N GLU A 298 -4.95 -36.17 -43.80
CA GLU A 298 -5.79 -35.69 -44.88
C GLU A 298 -6.94 -36.67 -45.18
N ILE A 299 -8.16 -36.20 -44.98
CA ILE A 299 -9.37 -36.97 -45.28
C ILE A 299 -10.00 -36.42 -46.57
N GLU A 300 -9.39 -36.77 -47.70
CA GLU A 300 -9.89 -36.46 -49.04
C GLU A 300 -9.69 -37.65 -49.99
N GLU A 301 -10.77 -38.08 -50.64
CA GLU A 301 -10.69 -39.06 -51.74
C GLU A 301 -10.58 -38.35 -53.08
N THR A 302 -9.66 -38.84 -53.92
CA THR A 302 -9.54 -38.40 -55.32
C THR A 302 -9.62 -39.62 -56.24
N LEU A 303 -9.73 -39.39 -57.55
CA LEU A 303 -9.73 -40.47 -58.56
C LEU A 303 -8.52 -41.42 -58.48
N PHE A 304 -7.43 -41.02 -57.79
CA PHE A 304 -6.18 -41.76 -57.69
C PHE A 304 -5.72 -42.03 -56.24
N ASN A 305 -6.41 -41.51 -55.23
CA ASN A 305 -6.04 -41.67 -53.81
C ASN A 305 -7.27 -42.05 -52.98
N ARG A 306 -7.15 -43.15 -52.24
CA ARG A 306 -8.16 -43.63 -51.29
C ARG A 306 -7.63 -43.44 -49.88
N VAL A 307 -8.52 -43.09 -48.95
CA VAL A 307 -8.13 -42.91 -47.55
C VAL A 307 -7.91 -44.28 -46.92
N ASP A 308 -6.75 -44.49 -46.30
CA ASP A 308 -6.38 -45.76 -45.65
C ASP A 308 -7.09 -45.90 -44.29
N PRO A 309 -7.98 -46.91 -44.09
CA PRO A 309 -8.63 -47.16 -42.80
C PRO A 309 -7.66 -47.42 -41.65
N GLU A 310 -6.50 -48.03 -41.93
CA GLU A 310 -5.48 -48.32 -40.90
C GLU A 310 -4.70 -47.06 -40.51
N GLU A 311 -4.57 -46.09 -41.41
CA GLU A 311 -4.04 -44.76 -41.10
C GLU A 311 -5.04 -43.96 -40.25
N ILE A 312 -6.33 -44.02 -40.58
CA ILE A 312 -7.41 -43.44 -39.75
C ILE A 312 -7.42 -44.05 -38.35
N ARG A 313 -7.30 -45.37 -38.20
CA ARG A 313 -7.27 -46.03 -36.89
C ARG A 313 -6.04 -45.66 -36.06
N ARG A 314 -4.87 -45.56 -36.70
CA ARG A 314 -3.63 -45.11 -36.03
C ARG A 314 -3.80 -43.69 -35.51
N GLU A 315 -4.40 -42.81 -36.31
CA GLU A 315 -4.67 -41.44 -35.90
C GLU A 315 -5.77 -41.36 -34.82
N ALA A 316 -6.81 -42.19 -34.91
CA ALA A 316 -7.82 -42.32 -33.87
C ALA A 316 -7.19 -42.75 -32.53
N ALA A 317 -6.30 -43.74 -32.54
CA ALA A 317 -5.57 -44.19 -31.36
C ALA A 317 -4.64 -43.10 -30.80
N ARG A 318 -3.97 -42.32 -31.66
CA ARG A 318 -3.16 -41.15 -31.25
C ARG A 318 -4.01 -40.07 -30.58
N MET A 319 -5.24 -39.87 -31.05
CA MET A 319 -6.20 -38.88 -30.57
C MET A 319 -7.12 -39.40 -29.47
N ALA A 320 -6.83 -40.58 -28.92
CA ALA A 320 -7.59 -41.14 -27.83
C ALA A 320 -7.63 -40.16 -26.64
N PRO A 321 -8.77 -40.09 -25.94
CA PRO A 321 -8.89 -39.27 -24.73
C PRO A 321 -7.95 -39.76 -23.63
N GLU A 322 -7.39 -38.82 -22.89
CA GLU A 322 -6.47 -39.10 -21.78
C GLU A 322 -7.27 -39.09 -20.47
N ASP A 323 -7.82 -40.24 -20.08
CA ASP A 323 -8.62 -40.38 -18.84
C ASP A 323 -7.77 -40.19 -17.57
N GLU A 324 -6.46 -40.40 -17.66
CA GLU A 324 -5.50 -40.17 -16.57
C GLU A 324 -5.48 -38.70 -16.12
N ASP A 325 -5.62 -37.75 -17.04
CA ASP A 325 -5.66 -36.32 -16.73
C ASP A 325 -6.93 -35.94 -15.95
N LEU A 326 -8.08 -36.56 -16.28
CA LEU A 326 -9.33 -36.30 -15.56
C LEU A 326 -9.27 -36.90 -14.15
N ALA A 327 -8.76 -38.13 -14.01
CA ALA A 327 -8.56 -38.75 -12.71
C ALA A 327 -7.60 -37.95 -11.84
N ARG A 328 -6.49 -37.43 -12.41
CA ARG A 328 -5.55 -36.55 -11.73
C ARG A 328 -6.24 -35.28 -11.20
N ILE A 329 -7.02 -34.61 -12.05
CA ILE A 329 -7.75 -33.39 -11.67
C ILE A 329 -8.75 -33.68 -10.54
N GLU A 330 -9.49 -34.78 -10.62
CA GLU A 330 -10.46 -35.17 -9.60
C GLU A 330 -9.78 -35.45 -8.25
N GLU A 331 -8.65 -36.16 -8.23
CA GLU A 331 -7.86 -36.38 -7.01
C GLU A 331 -7.35 -35.06 -6.41
N THR A 332 -6.85 -34.14 -7.26
CA THR A 332 -6.39 -32.82 -6.80
C THR A 332 -7.56 -32.04 -6.18
N GLN A 333 -8.72 -32.06 -6.84
CA GLN A 333 -9.94 -31.40 -6.41
C GLN A 333 -10.51 -31.97 -5.10
N GLU A 334 -10.43 -33.29 -4.90
CA GLU A 334 -10.81 -33.93 -3.63
C GLU A 334 -9.92 -33.46 -2.48
N THR A 335 -8.61 -33.37 -2.72
CA THR A 335 -7.67 -32.80 -1.74
C THR A 335 -8.01 -31.34 -1.44
N GLY A 336 -8.32 -30.53 -2.46
CA GLY A 336 -8.77 -29.15 -2.31
C GLY A 336 -10.08 -29.01 -1.50
N GLN A 337 -11.01 -29.96 -1.60
CA GLN A 337 -12.23 -29.99 -0.78
C GLN A 337 -11.96 -30.36 0.67
N LYS A 338 -11.06 -31.32 0.91
CA LYS A 338 -10.63 -31.69 2.27
C LYS A 338 -9.99 -30.49 2.96
N ASN A 339 -9.10 -29.79 2.27
CA ASN A 339 -8.49 -28.55 2.75
C ASN A 339 -9.53 -27.46 3.01
N LEU A 340 -10.49 -27.26 2.11
CA LEU A 340 -11.58 -26.31 2.32
C LEU A 340 -12.39 -26.64 3.59
N SER A 341 -12.71 -27.92 3.80
CA SER A 341 -13.41 -28.39 4.99
C SER A 341 -12.62 -28.09 6.27
N ALA A 342 -11.29 -28.28 6.24
CA ALA A 342 -10.42 -27.89 7.33
C ALA A 342 -10.45 -26.38 7.58
N TYR A 343 -10.32 -25.54 6.54
CA TYR A 343 -10.42 -24.07 6.68
C TYR A 343 -11.75 -23.61 7.30
N LEU A 344 -12.86 -24.24 6.89
CA LEU A 344 -14.19 -23.92 7.41
C LEU A 344 -14.39 -24.32 8.86
N THR A 345 -13.67 -25.35 9.34
CA THR A 345 -13.84 -25.94 10.68
C THR A 345 -12.79 -25.51 11.68
N GLU A 346 -11.65 -24.94 11.27
CA GLU A 346 -10.70 -24.32 12.20
C GLU A 346 -11.42 -23.24 13.02
N PRO A 347 -11.20 -23.11 14.34
CA PRO A 347 -11.87 -22.10 15.17
C PRO A 347 -11.38 -20.67 14.90
N TYR A 348 -10.12 -20.53 14.49
CA TYR A 348 -9.46 -19.24 14.27
C TYR A 348 -9.16 -19.04 12.78
N MET A 349 -9.10 -17.77 12.37
CA MET A 349 -8.52 -17.36 11.09
C MET A 349 -7.76 -16.06 11.37
N ASP A 350 -6.45 -16.07 11.19
CA ASP A 350 -5.59 -14.92 11.45
C ASP A 350 -5.36 -14.13 10.16
N VAL A 351 -5.06 -14.83 9.06
CA VAL A 351 -4.67 -14.20 7.79
C VAL A 351 -5.54 -14.68 6.62
N TYR A 352 -6.10 -13.75 5.86
CA TYR A 352 -6.74 -14.02 4.58
C TYR A 352 -5.82 -13.61 3.42
N ILE A 353 -5.58 -14.52 2.47
CA ILE A 353 -4.83 -14.21 1.24
C ILE A 353 -5.82 -13.87 0.12
N ALA A 354 -5.87 -12.60 -0.25
CA ALA A 354 -6.68 -12.08 -1.36
C ALA A 354 -5.86 -12.12 -2.66
N THR A 355 -6.36 -12.83 -3.67
CA THR A 355 -5.69 -13.01 -4.98
C THR A 355 -6.72 -13.31 -6.06
N SER A 356 -6.43 -12.94 -7.31
CA SER A 356 -7.12 -13.45 -8.49
C SER A 356 -6.30 -14.55 -9.15
N MET A 357 -6.72 -15.81 -9.00
CA MET A 357 -6.07 -16.95 -9.67
C MET A 357 -6.81 -17.31 -10.97
N ARG A 358 -6.19 -17.11 -12.12
CA ARG A 358 -6.77 -17.43 -13.44
C ARG A 358 -5.87 -18.35 -14.26
N GLU A 359 -4.58 -18.08 -14.22
CA GLU A 359 -3.56 -18.80 -14.98
C GLU A 359 -2.65 -19.58 -14.03
N ARG A 360 -1.93 -20.56 -14.56
CA ARG A 360 -1.01 -21.41 -13.78
C ARG A 360 0.06 -20.60 -13.03
N ALA A 361 0.55 -19.52 -13.63
CA ALA A 361 1.49 -18.60 -13.01
C ALA A 361 0.95 -18.01 -11.70
N ASP A 362 -0.34 -17.65 -11.65
CA ASP A 362 -0.98 -17.07 -10.47
C ASP A 362 -0.98 -18.05 -9.29
N PHE A 363 -1.38 -19.30 -9.54
CA PHE A 363 -1.42 -20.33 -8.51
C PHE A 363 -0.03 -20.58 -7.91
N ILE A 364 0.98 -20.66 -8.77
CA ILE A 364 2.36 -20.92 -8.36
C ILE A 364 2.94 -19.72 -7.61
N SER A 365 2.74 -18.50 -8.11
CA SER A 365 3.19 -17.26 -7.48
C SER A 365 2.64 -17.15 -6.06
N VAL A 366 1.31 -17.26 -5.92
CA VAL A 366 0.63 -17.14 -4.62
C VAL A 366 1.05 -18.25 -3.67
N ASN A 367 1.04 -19.52 -4.10
CA ASN A 367 1.40 -20.61 -3.20
C ASN A 367 2.87 -20.51 -2.75
N THR A 368 3.79 -20.17 -3.65
CA THR A 368 5.21 -19.98 -3.32
C THR A 368 5.39 -18.85 -2.32
N PHE A 369 4.70 -17.73 -2.52
CA PHE A 369 4.73 -16.59 -1.60
C PHE A 369 4.19 -16.96 -0.21
N VAL A 370 3.02 -17.60 -0.16
CA VAL A 370 2.41 -18.06 1.10
C VAL A 370 3.33 -19.03 1.82
N GLU A 371 3.87 -20.04 1.14
CA GLU A 371 4.82 -20.98 1.75
C GLU A 371 6.06 -20.28 2.29
N THR A 372 6.60 -19.30 1.55
CA THR A 372 7.77 -18.53 1.97
C THR A 372 7.52 -17.78 3.28
N ILE A 373 6.35 -17.14 3.42
CA ILE A 373 6.02 -16.38 4.63
C ILE A 373 5.75 -17.29 5.82
N PHE A 374 4.91 -18.31 5.66
CA PHE A 374 4.45 -19.12 6.78
C PHE A 374 5.44 -20.20 7.22
N LYS A 375 6.44 -20.53 6.39
CA LYS A 375 7.60 -21.35 6.77
C LYS A 375 8.77 -20.53 7.34
N ASP A 376 8.69 -19.19 7.29
CA ASP A 376 9.74 -18.32 7.84
C ASP A 376 9.92 -18.57 9.35
N PRO A 377 11.16 -18.67 9.88
CA PRO A 377 11.42 -18.92 11.30
C PRO A 377 10.77 -17.93 12.27
N ARG A 378 10.43 -16.72 11.82
CA ARG A 378 9.74 -15.70 12.64
C ARG A 378 8.24 -15.97 12.79
N ILE A 379 7.63 -16.64 11.81
CA ILE A 379 6.18 -16.83 11.71
C ILE A 379 5.77 -18.27 12.01
N ALA A 380 6.52 -19.27 11.54
CA ALA A 380 6.19 -20.68 11.72
C ALA A 380 5.88 -21.06 13.19
N PRO A 381 6.63 -20.58 14.21
CA PRO A 381 6.33 -20.88 15.62
C PRO A 381 5.00 -20.31 16.13
N LEU A 382 4.42 -19.32 15.44
CA LEU A 382 3.16 -18.69 15.85
C LEU A 382 1.93 -19.54 15.51
N HIS A 383 2.08 -20.68 14.83
CA HIS A 383 0.95 -21.58 14.51
C HIS A 383 -0.27 -20.83 13.93
N LEU A 384 -0.04 -19.80 13.10
CA LEU A 384 -1.09 -18.95 12.55
C LEU A 384 -2.04 -19.77 11.67
N ARG A 385 -3.34 -19.44 11.73
CA ARG A 385 -4.34 -19.93 10.80
C ARG A 385 -4.46 -18.96 9.64
N TYR A 386 -4.18 -19.44 8.43
CA TYR A 386 -4.23 -18.64 7.23
C TYR A 386 -4.99 -19.35 6.13
N PHE A 387 -5.77 -18.61 5.36
CA PHE A 387 -6.49 -19.14 4.22
C PHE A 387 -5.68 -18.97 2.94
N ASN A 388 -5.17 -20.07 2.38
CA ASN A 388 -4.51 -20.10 1.09
C ASN A 388 -5.50 -20.57 0.01
N PRO A 389 -6.04 -19.68 -0.84
CA PRO A 389 -7.04 -20.06 -1.83
C PRO A 389 -6.50 -21.05 -2.87
N THR A 390 -5.18 -21.10 -3.11
CA THR A 390 -4.53 -22.02 -4.07
C THR A 390 -4.60 -23.49 -3.65
N LEU A 391 -5.00 -23.77 -2.41
CA LEU A 391 -5.12 -25.12 -1.86
C LEU A 391 -6.58 -25.53 -1.58
N SER A 392 -7.54 -24.71 -2.00
CA SER A 392 -8.97 -24.89 -1.70
C SER A 392 -9.78 -25.04 -2.98
N TRP A 393 -10.78 -25.93 -2.96
CA TRP A 393 -11.65 -26.12 -4.11
C TRP A 393 -13.09 -26.41 -3.71
N ILE A 394 -14.03 -25.88 -4.51
CA ILE A 394 -15.47 -26.16 -4.43
C ILE A 394 -16.05 -26.04 -5.83
N ALA A 395 -17.03 -26.85 -6.22
CA ALA A 395 -17.55 -26.79 -7.59
C ALA A 395 -18.41 -25.55 -7.88
N ASP A 396 -19.18 -25.07 -6.89
CA ASP A 396 -20.10 -23.96 -7.05
C ASP A 396 -19.40 -22.60 -6.90
N ARG A 397 -19.50 -21.78 -7.95
CA ARG A 397 -18.94 -20.42 -7.99
C ARG A 397 -19.57 -19.51 -6.93
N VAL A 398 -20.86 -19.66 -6.64
CA VAL A 398 -21.54 -18.86 -5.61
C VAL A 398 -21.01 -19.24 -4.23
N ALA A 399 -20.93 -20.54 -3.93
CA ALA A 399 -20.32 -21.04 -2.71
C ALA A 399 -18.86 -20.57 -2.55
N LYS A 400 -18.07 -20.54 -3.62
CA LYS A 400 -16.71 -19.98 -3.57
C LYS A 400 -16.70 -18.52 -3.10
N GLY A 401 -17.57 -17.68 -3.66
CA GLY A 401 -17.70 -16.28 -3.23
C GLY A 401 -18.12 -16.16 -1.76
N LEU A 402 -19.01 -17.03 -1.28
CA LEU A 402 -19.41 -17.07 0.14
C LEU A 402 -18.27 -17.52 1.06
N VAL A 403 -17.46 -18.49 0.63
CA VAL A 403 -16.26 -18.91 1.35
C VAL A 403 -15.29 -17.74 1.46
N GLU A 404 -14.98 -17.06 0.36
CA GLU A 404 -14.07 -15.90 0.36
C GLU A 404 -14.57 -14.80 1.31
N ALA A 405 -15.87 -14.46 1.24
CA ALA A 405 -16.48 -13.48 2.14
C ALA A 405 -16.43 -13.92 3.62
N LEU A 406 -16.67 -15.20 3.89
CA LEU A 406 -16.58 -15.75 5.25
C LEU A 406 -15.14 -15.72 5.77
N MET A 407 -14.16 -16.13 4.97
CA MET A 407 -12.74 -16.11 5.34
C MET A 407 -12.28 -14.68 5.60
N LEU A 408 -12.64 -13.73 4.73
CA LEU A 408 -12.36 -12.30 4.91
C LEU A 408 -12.98 -11.77 6.21
N LYS A 409 -14.22 -12.14 6.52
CA LYS A 409 -14.90 -11.75 7.77
C LYS A 409 -14.19 -12.34 9.00
N ARG A 410 -13.72 -13.58 8.93
CA ARG A 410 -13.11 -14.29 10.06
C ARG A 410 -11.66 -13.87 10.31
N ALA A 411 -10.90 -13.55 9.26
CA ALA A 411 -9.50 -13.17 9.36
C ALA A 411 -9.29 -11.89 10.18
N SER A 412 -8.17 -11.82 10.89
CA SER A 412 -7.78 -10.61 11.64
C SER A 412 -7.05 -9.59 10.77
N LEU A 413 -6.38 -10.06 9.71
CA LEU A 413 -5.70 -9.23 8.71
C LEU A 413 -5.80 -9.85 7.32
N THR A 414 -5.60 -9.02 6.29
CA THR A 414 -5.60 -9.44 4.89
C THR A 414 -4.25 -9.17 4.26
N ILE A 415 -3.72 -10.15 3.52
CA ILE A 415 -2.63 -9.94 2.57
C ILE A 415 -3.24 -9.98 1.17
N TYR A 416 -3.12 -8.88 0.45
CA TYR A 416 -3.57 -8.74 -0.93
C TYR A 416 -2.39 -8.88 -1.90
N MET A 417 -2.48 -9.86 -2.78
CA MET A 417 -1.51 -10.13 -3.84
C MET A 417 -1.87 -9.28 -5.06
N ALA A 418 -1.15 -8.18 -5.28
CA ALA A 418 -1.38 -7.29 -6.41
C ALA A 418 -0.77 -7.87 -7.70
N GLN A 419 -1.54 -8.69 -8.40
CA GLN A 419 -1.16 -9.37 -9.63
C GLN A 419 -1.57 -8.58 -10.87
N LYS A 420 -1.06 -8.96 -12.05
CA LYS A 420 -1.35 -8.28 -13.33
C LYS A 420 -2.83 -8.37 -13.73
N GLY A 421 -3.48 -9.50 -13.45
CA GLY A 421 -4.84 -9.83 -13.85
C GLY A 421 -5.92 -9.54 -12.81
N ASP A 422 -5.66 -8.73 -11.78
CA ASP A 422 -6.64 -8.51 -10.72
C ASP A 422 -7.95 -7.88 -11.23
N THR A 423 -9.05 -8.27 -10.59
CA THR A 423 -10.37 -7.68 -10.85
C THR A 423 -10.70 -6.61 -9.83
N PHE A 424 -11.64 -5.74 -10.19
CA PHE A 424 -12.34 -4.85 -9.25
C PHE A 424 -12.84 -5.58 -7.98
N GLY A 425 -13.19 -6.88 -8.09
CA GLY A 425 -13.62 -7.69 -6.96
C GLY A 425 -12.54 -7.83 -5.87
N LYS A 426 -11.27 -7.98 -6.24
CA LYS A 426 -10.19 -8.14 -5.24
C LYS A 426 -9.78 -6.82 -4.60
N ASP A 427 -9.81 -5.73 -5.35
CA ASP A 427 -9.66 -4.38 -4.78
C ASP A 427 -10.78 -4.08 -3.77
N SER A 428 -12.00 -4.57 -4.04
CA SER A 428 -13.12 -4.44 -3.10
C SER A 428 -12.91 -5.23 -1.80
N GLU A 429 -12.27 -6.40 -1.83
CA GLU A 429 -11.95 -7.16 -0.62
C GLU A 429 -10.94 -6.43 0.27
N ALA A 430 -9.91 -5.82 -0.32
CA ALA A 430 -8.97 -4.96 0.40
C ALA A 430 -9.69 -3.76 1.03
N SER A 431 -10.57 -3.10 0.27
CA SER A 431 -11.40 -2.00 0.79
C SER A 431 -12.29 -2.41 1.95
N VAL A 432 -12.96 -3.57 1.84
CA VAL A 432 -13.87 -4.08 2.87
C VAL A 432 -13.09 -4.42 4.15
N ALA A 433 -11.90 -5.03 4.02
CA ALA A 433 -11.04 -5.30 5.17
C ALA A 433 -10.64 -4.00 5.90
N LEU A 434 -10.18 -2.98 5.16
CA LEU A 434 -9.83 -1.68 5.76
C LEU A 434 -11.02 -1.00 6.43
N GLY A 435 -12.19 -1.01 5.78
CA GLY A 435 -13.42 -0.41 6.30
C GLY A 435 -13.94 -1.11 7.58
N GLN A 436 -13.62 -2.40 7.76
CA GLN A 436 -13.84 -3.16 8.99
C GLN A 436 -12.78 -2.90 10.08
N GLY A 437 -11.77 -2.07 9.79
CA GLY A 437 -10.67 -1.78 10.71
C GLY A 437 -9.55 -2.80 10.70
N LYS A 438 -9.54 -3.75 9.77
CA LYS A 438 -8.51 -4.79 9.68
C LYS A 438 -7.28 -4.26 8.93
N PRO A 439 -6.06 -4.58 9.38
CA PRO A 439 -4.86 -4.26 8.63
C PRO A 439 -4.84 -4.96 7.27
N VAL A 440 -4.39 -4.24 6.24
CA VAL A 440 -4.19 -4.80 4.89
C VAL A 440 -2.75 -4.58 4.48
N ILE A 441 -2.06 -5.69 4.19
CA ILE A 441 -0.74 -5.69 3.55
C ILE A 441 -0.98 -5.95 2.06
N VAL A 442 -0.53 -5.05 1.19
CA VAL A 442 -0.50 -5.26 -0.26
C VAL A 442 0.91 -5.67 -0.66
N TYR A 443 1.06 -6.91 -1.12
CA TYR A 443 2.29 -7.36 -1.77
C TYR A 443 2.21 -7.02 -3.25
N VAL A 444 3.19 -6.29 -3.74
CA VAL A 444 3.35 -6.03 -5.17
C VAL A 444 4.74 -6.53 -5.58
N PRO A 445 4.86 -7.42 -6.58
CA PRO A 445 6.15 -7.93 -7.05
C PRO A 445 7.10 -6.85 -7.58
N ARG A 446 8.40 -7.10 -7.54
CA ARG A 446 9.44 -6.24 -8.13
C ARG A 446 10.50 -7.08 -8.83
N LEU A 447 11.18 -6.52 -9.83
CA LEU A 447 12.31 -7.20 -10.44
C LEU A 447 13.53 -7.03 -9.53
N TYR A 448 13.98 -8.12 -8.92
CA TYR A 448 15.05 -8.10 -7.93
C TYR A 448 16.02 -9.29 -8.07
N SER A 449 17.31 -9.01 -8.01
CA SER A 449 18.36 -10.00 -7.83
C SER A 449 19.56 -9.36 -7.15
N GLU A 450 19.82 -9.75 -5.91
CA GLU A 450 20.98 -9.29 -5.15
C GLU A 450 22.30 -9.66 -5.85
N LYS A 451 22.39 -10.91 -6.33
CA LYS A 451 23.57 -11.43 -7.06
C LYS A 451 23.89 -10.62 -8.32
N SER A 452 22.87 -10.10 -8.97
CA SER A 452 22.99 -9.36 -10.23
C SER A 452 22.87 -7.85 -10.04
N GLN A 453 22.74 -7.38 -8.79
CA GLN A 453 22.52 -5.98 -8.42
C GLN A 453 21.34 -5.32 -9.18
N ILE A 454 20.30 -6.11 -9.45
CA ILE A 454 19.07 -5.61 -10.08
C ILE A 454 18.05 -5.31 -8.99
N ASP A 455 17.52 -4.10 -8.96
CA ASP A 455 16.42 -3.70 -8.07
C ASP A 455 15.57 -2.59 -8.70
N SER A 456 14.43 -2.96 -9.29
CA SER A 456 13.52 -2.02 -9.93
C SER A 456 12.92 -0.99 -8.96
N GLU A 457 12.69 -1.39 -7.71
CA GLU A 457 12.13 -0.51 -6.68
C GLU A 457 13.14 0.56 -6.26
N SER A 458 14.40 0.16 -6.06
CA SER A 458 15.47 1.10 -5.70
C SER A 458 15.70 2.13 -6.81
N LEU A 459 15.68 1.72 -8.08
CA LEU A 459 15.75 2.64 -9.23
C LEU A 459 14.55 3.61 -9.24
N MET A 460 13.34 3.11 -9.00
CA MET A 460 12.14 3.95 -8.93
C MET A 460 12.06 4.85 -7.70
N LYS A 461 12.86 4.64 -6.66
CA LYS A 461 12.99 5.54 -5.51
C LYS A 461 14.12 6.55 -5.65
N MET A 462 15.09 6.29 -6.53
CA MET A 462 16.24 7.16 -6.78
C MET A 462 15.83 8.53 -7.32
N HIS A 463 16.43 9.61 -6.80
CA HIS A 463 16.22 10.96 -7.31
C HIS A 463 16.69 11.08 -8.76
N GLU A 464 16.07 11.99 -9.52
CA GLU A 464 16.36 12.20 -10.94
C GLU A 464 17.85 12.43 -11.22
N HIS A 465 18.53 13.22 -10.38
CA HIS A 465 19.97 13.45 -10.50
C HIS A 465 20.79 12.14 -10.42
N GLY A 466 20.43 11.23 -9.52
CA GLY A 466 21.07 9.92 -9.40
C GLY A 466 20.82 9.04 -10.61
N LEU A 467 19.60 9.04 -11.15
CA LEU A 467 19.27 8.30 -12.37
C LEU A 467 20.09 8.81 -13.57
N ARG A 468 20.24 10.12 -13.72
CA ARG A 468 21.06 10.71 -14.79
C ARG A 468 22.54 10.33 -14.67
N LEU A 469 23.10 10.29 -13.46
CA LEU A 469 24.46 9.80 -13.23
C LEU A 469 24.62 8.33 -13.65
N LEU A 470 23.67 7.48 -13.24
CA LEU A 470 23.70 6.05 -13.61
C LEU A 470 23.54 5.84 -15.13
N MET A 471 22.72 6.66 -15.79
CA MET A 471 22.61 6.66 -17.26
C MET A 471 23.93 7.04 -17.93
N GLN A 472 24.67 8.03 -17.40
CA GLN A 472 25.99 8.41 -17.90
C GLN A 472 27.00 7.27 -17.73
N GLU A 473 27.02 6.62 -16.56
CA GLU A 473 27.89 5.46 -16.29
C GLU A 473 27.63 4.30 -17.28
N LEU A 474 26.37 4.12 -17.69
CA LEU A 474 25.96 3.10 -18.66
C LEU A 474 26.06 3.56 -20.12
N ASN A 475 26.58 4.76 -20.39
CA ASN A 475 26.65 5.38 -21.73
C ASN A 475 25.30 5.46 -22.46
N LEU A 476 24.23 5.82 -21.73
CA LEU A 476 22.88 5.95 -22.26
C LEU A 476 22.56 7.42 -22.60
N GLU A 477 21.94 7.64 -23.76
CA GLU A 477 21.44 8.95 -24.15
C GLU A 477 20.24 9.37 -23.26
N ALA A 478 20.39 10.51 -22.59
CA ALA A 478 19.34 11.15 -21.82
C ALA A 478 18.68 12.22 -22.68
N ASP A 479 17.56 11.86 -23.32
CA ASP A 479 16.70 12.83 -23.99
C ASP A 479 16.17 13.82 -22.95
N GLU A 480 16.12 15.12 -23.26
CA GLU A 480 15.67 16.14 -22.31
C GLU A 480 14.22 15.93 -21.84
N ASP A 481 13.39 15.27 -22.67
CA ASP A 481 11.97 15.01 -22.41
C ASP A 481 11.68 13.65 -21.74
N LEU A 482 12.71 12.89 -21.37
CA LEU A 482 12.51 11.54 -20.82
C LEU A 482 11.96 11.63 -19.40
N ASP A 483 10.75 11.11 -19.19
CA ASP A 483 10.17 11.02 -17.85
C ASP A 483 10.92 9.99 -16.97
N ARG A 484 10.62 9.99 -15.68
CA ARG A 484 11.26 9.09 -14.71
C ARG A 484 11.11 7.62 -15.07
N GLN A 485 9.95 7.20 -15.60
CA GLN A 485 9.74 5.80 -15.97
C GLN A 485 10.59 5.42 -17.18
N GLY A 486 10.70 6.32 -18.16
CA GLY A 486 11.59 6.16 -19.32
C GLY A 486 13.05 6.04 -18.90
N MET A 487 13.52 6.88 -17.97
CA MET A 487 14.88 6.78 -17.42
C MET A 487 15.13 5.41 -16.78
N VAL A 488 14.23 4.96 -15.89
CA VAL A 488 14.35 3.64 -15.24
C VAL A 488 14.28 2.50 -16.27
N ALA A 489 13.42 2.61 -17.28
CA ALA A 489 13.32 1.62 -18.36
C ALA A 489 14.65 1.47 -19.11
N LYS A 490 15.28 2.59 -19.52
CA LYS A 490 16.56 2.58 -20.23
C LYS A 490 17.67 1.99 -19.36
N VAL A 491 17.77 2.40 -18.09
CA VAL A 491 18.77 1.89 -17.13
C VAL A 491 18.59 0.39 -16.92
N LEU A 492 17.37 -0.05 -16.59
CA LEU A 492 17.09 -1.45 -16.29
C LEU A 492 17.34 -2.35 -17.51
N SER A 493 16.91 -1.89 -18.70
CA SER A 493 17.20 -2.58 -19.95
C SER A 493 18.70 -2.74 -20.17
N ALA A 494 19.49 -1.67 -20.01
CA ALA A 494 20.94 -1.73 -20.18
C ALA A 494 21.61 -2.68 -19.18
N GLN A 495 21.21 -2.64 -17.91
CA GLN A 495 21.71 -3.56 -16.88
C GLN A 495 21.42 -5.03 -17.24
N LEU A 496 20.20 -5.32 -17.70
CA LEU A 496 19.79 -6.68 -18.08
C LEU A 496 20.51 -7.20 -19.34
N HIS A 497 20.80 -6.34 -20.31
CA HIS A 497 21.58 -6.71 -21.51
C HIS A 497 23.04 -7.06 -21.17
N GLN A 498 23.60 -6.44 -20.12
CA GLN A 498 24.96 -6.74 -19.64
C GLN A 498 25.04 -8.03 -18.82
N LEU A 499 23.90 -8.61 -18.38
CA LEU A 499 23.92 -9.84 -17.59
C LEU A 499 24.40 -11.05 -18.41
N PRO A 500 25.26 -11.91 -17.82
CA PRO A 500 25.56 -13.22 -18.39
C PRO A 500 24.28 -14.04 -18.62
N PRO A 501 24.22 -14.91 -19.65
CA PRO A 501 23.03 -15.73 -19.92
C PRO A 501 22.52 -16.51 -18.71
N GLN A 502 23.43 -17.06 -17.89
CA GLN A 502 23.07 -17.79 -16.67
C GLN A 502 22.39 -16.89 -15.63
N ALA A 503 22.88 -15.66 -15.43
CA ALA A 503 22.28 -14.73 -14.48
C ALA A 503 20.87 -14.29 -14.92
N LEU A 504 20.67 -14.13 -16.23
CA LEU A 504 19.34 -13.88 -16.80
C LEU A 504 18.41 -15.08 -16.61
N THR A 505 18.91 -16.31 -16.79
CA THR A 505 18.14 -17.53 -16.52
C THR A 505 17.69 -17.60 -15.06
N ASP A 506 18.60 -17.33 -14.12
CA ASP A 506 18.30 -17.36 -12.69
C ASP A 506 17.27 -16.28 -12.32
N LEU A 507 17.41 -15.08 -12.89
CA LEU A 507 16.46 -13.99 -12.73
C LEU A 507 15.06 -14.37 -13.24
N VAL A 508 14.97 -14.92 -14.46
CA VAL A 508 13.70 -15.39 -15.02
C VAL A 508 13.09 -16.50 -14.16
N LEU A 509 13.89 -17.45 -13.71
CA LEU A 509 13.42 -18.53 -12.83
C LEU A 509 12.83 -18.02 -11.51
N SER A 510 13.40 -16.94 -10.94
CA SER A 510 12.88 -16.33 -9.72
C SER A 510 11.58 -15.55 -9.93
N HIS A 511 11.34 -15.00 -11.11
CA HIS A 511 10.25 -14.03 -11.35
C HIS A 511 9.16 -14.50 -12.30
N TRP A 512 9.33 -15.62 -13.02
CA TRP A 512 8.43 -15.98 -14.13
C TRP A 512 6.95 -16.07 -13.73
N ALA A 513 6.68 -16.56 -12.51
CA ALA A 513 5.32 -16.76 -12.01
C ALA A 513 4.70 -15.43 -11.57
N ASP A 514 5.44 -14.62 -10.80
CA ASP A 514 4.99 -13.28 -10.39
C ASP A 514 4.74 -12.36 -11.60
N PHE A 515 5.52 -12.55 -12.67
CA PHE A 515 5.48 -11.73 -13.88
C PHE A 515 4.55 -12.30 -14.96
N ASP A 516 3.93 -13.47 -14.73
CA ASP A 516 3.15 -14.22 -15.72
C ASP A 516 3.82 -14.22 -17.12
N LEU A 517 5.09 -14.64 -17.18
CA LEU A 517 5.86 -14.55 -18.43
C LEU A 517 5.24 -15.37 -19.56
N TYR A 518 4.51 -16.45 -19.25
CA TYR A 518 3.72 -17.19 -20.23
C TYR A 518 2.62 -16.33 -20.85
N GLY A 519 1.98 -15.45 -20.07
CA GLY A 519 1.05 -14.43 -20.55
C GLY A 519 1.74 -13.37 -21.42
N GLU A 520 2.92 -12.89 -21.01
CA GLU A 520 3.63 -11.83 -21.73
C GLU A 520 4.14 -12.22 -23.13
N ILE A 521 4.41 -13.51 -23.35
CA ILE A 521 4.91 -14.00 -24.63
C ILE A 521 3.79 -14.38 -25.62
N LYS A 522 2.51 -14.31 -25.23
CA LYS A 522 1.38 -14.70 -26.09
C LYS A 522 1.30 -13.88 -27.39
N ASP A 523 1.72 -12.61 -27.32
CA ASP A 523 1.65 -11.62 -28.40
C ASP A 523 2.91 -11.60 -29.30
N LEU A 524 3.89 -12.48 -29.04
CA LEU A 524 5.05 -12.63 -29.92
C LEU A 524 4.67 -13.30 -31.24
N ASN A 525 5.49 -13.11 -32.28
CA ASN A 525 5.33 -13.87 -33.52
C ASN A 525 5.47 -15.39 -33.26
N ALA A 526 4.94 -16.22 -34.17
CA ALA A 526 4.83 -17.66 -33.98
C ALA A 526 6.16 -18.33 -33.62
N ASP A 527 7.24 -17.97 -34.31
CA ASP A 527 8.57 -18.57 -34.12
C ASP A 527 9.17 -18.20 -32.76
N GLN A 528 9.17 -16.91 -32.40
CA GLN A 528 9.68 -16.44 -31.11
C GLN A 528 8.82 -16.95 -29.95
N LYS A 529 7.50 -17.00 -30.13
CA LYS A 529 6.58 -17.56 -29.14
C LYS A 529 6.89 -19.02 -28.87
N GLN A 530 7.04 -19.84 -29.91
CA GLN A 530 7.34 -21.27 -29.75
C GLN A 530 8.68 -21.48 -29.04
N LEU A 531 9.73 -20.73 -29.44
CA LEU A 531 11.04 -20.79 -28.80
C LEU A 531 10.98 -20.39 -27.32
N ALA A 532 10.28 -19.29 -27.01
CA ALA A 532 10.13 -18.81 -25.64
C ALA A 532 9.32 -19.77 -24.77
N SER A 533 8.21 -20.31 -25.29
CA SER A 533 7.39 -21.30 -24.59
C SER A 533 8.19 -22.58 -24.30
N ASN A 534 8.88 -23.14 -25.29
CA ASN A 534 9.70 -24.34 -25.11
C ASN A 534 10.79 -24.13 -24.05
N TRP A 535 11.48 -22.99 -24.10
CA TRP A 535 12.51 -22.67 -23.11
C TRP A 535 11.92 -22.48 -21.70
N LEU A 536 10.79 -21.78 -21.56
CA LEU A 536 10.11 -21.63 -20.27
C LEU A 536 9.59 -22.97 -19.73
N ASP A 537 9.15 -23.88 -20.59
CA ASP A 537 8.71 -25.22 -20.18
C ASP A 537 9.88 -26.06 -19.66
N GLU A 538 11.02 -26.06 -20.36
CA GLU A 538 12.24 -26.69 -19.89
C GLU A 538 12.74 -26.07 -18.57
N LEU A 539 12.55 -24.77 -18.41
CA LEU A 539 12.90 -24.04 -17.21
C LEU A 539 11.95 -24.39 -16.04
N THR A 540 10.63 -24.44 -16.25
CA THR A 540 9.66 -24.37 -15.14
C THR A 540 8.85 -25.65 -14.89
N LEU A 541 8.75 -26.56 -15.86
CA LEU A 541 7.92 -27.77 -15.76
C LEU A 541 8.72 -29.03 -15.45
N LYS A 542 9.92 -29.20 -16.00
CA LYS A 542 10.68 -30.45 -15.88
C LYS A 542 11.38 -30.55 -14.52
N ALA A 543 11.25 -31.70 -13.85
CA ALA A 543 12.02 -32.02 -12.65
C ALA A 543 13.53 -31.97 -13.00
N ARG A 544 14.24 -30.99 -12.43
CA ARG A 544 15.62 -30.70 -12.86
C ARG A 544 16.62 -31.61 -12.17
N THR A 545 17.44 -32.29 -12.97
CA THR A 545 18.62 -33.06 -12.52
C THR A 545 19.95 -32.46 -13.01
N GLY A 546 19.95 -31.21 -13.49
CA GLY A 546 21.14 -30.53 -14.05
C GLY A 546 21.06 -29.00 -14.07
N THR A 547 22.00 -28.37 -14.78
CA THR A 547 22.08 -26.91 -14.92
C THR A 547 20.90 -26.32 -15.70
N PRO A 548 20.41 -25.11 -15.34
CA PRO A 548 19.30 -24.45 -16.03
C PRO A 548 19.61 -24.22 -17.53
N PRO A 549 18.65 -24.40 -18.46
CA PRO A 549 18.85 -24.09 -19.87
C PRO A 549 19.06 -22.58 -20.06
N LEU A 550 20.01 -22.20 -20.92
CA LEU A 550 20.28 -20.80 -21.25
C LEU A 550 19.21 -20.27 -22.22
N PRO A 551 18.83 -18.98 -22.14
CA PRO A 551 17.87 -18.39 -23.07
C PRO A 551 18.46 -18.38 -24.49
N PRO A 552 17.69 -18.79 -25.51
CA PRO A 552 18.10 -18.65 -26.90
C PRO A 552 18.39 -17.19 -27.24
N GLU A 553 19.46 -16.95 -28.01
CA GLU A 553 19.92 -15.60 -28.36
C GLU A 553 18.83 -14.81 -29.11
N GLN A 554 18.03 -15.49 -29.95
CA GLN A 554 16.96 -14.92 -30.77
C GLN A 554 15.81 -14.30 -29.95
N ILE A 555 15.61 -14.76 -28.71
CA ILE A 555 14.52 -14.27 -27.84
C ILE A 555 15.03 -13.45 -26.66
N ARG A 556 16.36 -13.38 -26.45
CA ARG A 556 16.97 -12.75 -25.28
C ARG A 556 16.57 -11.28 -25.13
N ALA A 557 16.69 -10.50 -26.21
CA ALA A 557 16.32 -9.07 -26.20
C ALA A 557 14.83 -8.88 -25.90
N THR A 558 13.98 -9.69 -26.52
CA THR A 558 12.53 -9.66 -26.31
C THR A 558 12.14 -10.05 -24.88
N LEU A 559 12.81 -11.05 -24.27
CA LEU A 559 12.60 -11.40 -22.86
C LEU A 559 12.98 -10.26 -21.92
N ILE A 560 14.09 -9.57 -22.18
CA ILE A 560 14.51 -8.39 -21.40
C ILE A 560 13.44 -7.30 -21.51
N GLU A 561 12.96 -7.01 -22.71
CA GLU A 561 11.88 -6.04 -22.93
C GLU A 561 10.62 -6.38 -22.10
N LYS A 562 10.19 -7.65 -22.11
CA LYS A 562 9.05 -8.09 -21.31
C LYS A 562 9.30 -7.97 -19.81
N LEU A 563 10.48 -8.34 -19.31
CA LEU A 563 10.84 -8.16 -17.90
C LEU A 563 10.80 -6.69 -17.48
N VAL A 564 11.38 -5.78 -18.28
CA VAL A 564 11.36 -4.34 -18.01
C VAL A 564 9.92 -3.81 -18.02
N HIS A 565 9.14 -4.18 -19.04
CA HIS A 565 7.74 -3.76 -19.16
C HIS A 565 6.91 -4.14 -17.92
N VAL A 566 7.01 -5.40 -17.49
CA VAL A 566 6.26 -5.90 -16.32
C VAL A 566 6.79 -5.31 -15.02
N ALA A 567 8.11 -5.14 -14.88
CA ALA A 567 8.69 -4.46 -13.73
C ALA A 567 8.09 -3.07 -13.55
N LEU A 568 8.10 -2.25 -14.61
CA LEU A 568 7.53 -0.89 -14.58
C LEU A 568 6.02 -0.89 -14.31
N PHE A 569 5.28 -1.88 -14.82
CA PHE A 569 3.88 -2.05 -14.49
C PHE A 569 3.67 -2.22 -12.98
N PHE A 570 4.46 -3.08 -12.33
CA PHE A 570 4.36 -3.28 -10.89
C PHE A 570 4.85 -2.07 -10.08
N GLU A 571 5.87 -1.34 -10.55
CA GLU A 571 6.29 -0.11 -9.89
C GLU A 571 5.18 0.95 -9.90
N ARG A 572 4.47 1.10 -11.03
CA ARG A 572 3.27 1.95 -11.09
C ARG A 572 2.20 1.46 -10.12
N ARG A 573 1.92 0.16 -10.09
CA ARG A 573 0.90 -0.44 -9.22
C ARG A 573 1.22 -0.21 -7.74
N ALA A 574 2.48 -0.36 -7.33
CA ALA A 574 2.93 -0.07 -5.97
C ALA A 574 2.77 1.42 -5.62
N PHE A 575 3.17 2.32 -6.53
CA PHE A 575 2.97 3.76 -6.34
C PHE A 575 1.49 4.12 -6.21
N THR A 576 0.63 3.52 -7.04
CA THR A 576 -0.82 3.70 -6.97
C THR A 576 -1.35 3.30 -5.60
N PHE A 577 -1.06 2.09 -5.10
CA PHE A 577 -1.54 1.64 -3.78
C PHE A 577 -0.98 2.46 -2.62
N LYS A 578 0.18 3.08 -2.78
CA LYS A 578 0.85 3.83 -1.72
C LYS A 578 0.40 5.30 -1.63
N GLU A 579 0.25 5.98 -2.76
CA GLU A 579 0.11 7.45 -2.79
C GLU A 579 -1.16 7.96 -3.49
N VAL A 580 -1.71 7.23 -4.47
CA VAL A 580 -2.75 7.78 -5.38
C VAL A 580 -4.13 7.16 -5.16
N HIS A 581 -4.18 5.88 -4.83
CA HIS A 581 -5.42 5.13 -4.88
C HIS A 581 -6.40 5.61 -3.79
N PRO A 582 -7.68 5.88 -4.10
CA PRO A 582 -8.67 6.22 -3.08
C PRO A 582 -8.85 5.14 -2.02
N LEU A 583 -8.53 3.88 -2.34
CA LEU A 583 -8.51 2.76 -1.38
C LEU A 583 -7.22 2.69 -0.55
N ALA A 584 -6.19 3.49 -0.86
CA ALA A 584 -4.97 3.57 -0.05
C ALA A 584 -5.26 4.06 1.37
N LEU A 585 -6.41 4.75 1.56
CA LEU A 585 -6.95 5.20 2.84
C LEU A 585 -8.46 4.95 2.87
N GLN A 586 -8.97 4.29 3.91
CA GLN A 586 -10.39 4.07 4.11
C GLN A 586 -10.80 4.42 5.54
N VAL A 587 -11.96 5.04 5.69
CA VAL A 587 -12.51 5.35 7.02
C VAL A 587 -13.08 4.07 7.62
N ILE A 588 -12.66 3.74 8.83
CA ILE A 588 -13.29 2.69 9.64
C ILE A 588 -14.67 3.20 10.06
N LEU A 589 -15.73 2.58 9.53
CA LEU A 589 -17.09 3.11 9.67
C LEU A 589 -17.53 3.26 11.14
N SER A 590 -17.06 2.39 12.03
CA SER A 590 -17.42 2.45 13.46
C SER A 590 -16.67 3.50 14.27
N SER A 591 -15.47 3.93 13.86
CA SER A 591 -14.60 4.80 14.67
C SER A 591 -14.26 6.13 14.02
N GLY A 592 -14.46 6.25 12.70
CA GLY A 592 -14.06 7.39 11.87
C GLY A 592 -12.55 7.54 11.70
N VAL A 593 -11.78 6.54 12.12
CA VAL A 593 -10.32 6.50 11.94
C VAL A 593 -10.01 6.15 10.48
N LEU A 594 -9.16 6.92 9.82
CA LEU A 594 -8.68 6.60 8.48
C LEU A 594 -7.56 5.55 8.57
N ASN A 595 -7.80 4.35 8.02
CA ASN A 595 -6.84 3.26 7.91
C ASN A 595 -6.20 3.21 6.53
N GLY A 596 -4.88 3.13 6.47
CA GLY A 596 -4.16 2.96 5.23
C GLY A 596 -3.62 1.57 4.96
N ILE A 597 -3.25 1.35 3.70
CA ILE A 597 -2.64 0.12 3.18
C ILE A 597 -1.13 0.13 3.42
N LEU A 598 -0.60 -1.02 3.84
CA LEU A 598 0.83 -1.28 3.96
C LEU A 598 1.35 -1.95 2.69
N VAL A 599 2.19 -1.28 1.92
CA VAL A 599 2.70 -1.81 0.65
C VAL A 599 4.08 -2.44 0.88
N VAL A 600 4.22 -3.72 0.55
CA VAL A 600 5.46 -4.49 0.66
C VAL A 600 5.87 -5.03 -0.71
N ARG A 601 7.19 -5.19 -0.91
CA ARG A 601 7.78 -5.52 -2.22
C ARG A 601 8.61 -6.81 -2.21
N SER A 602 8.59 -7.54 -1.10
CA SER A 602 9.21 -8.87 -0.95
C SER A 602 8.46 -9.70 0.09
N ALA A 603 8.56 -11.04 -0.01
CA ALA A 603 8.03 -11.94 1.00
C ALA A 603 8.65 -11.66 2.39
N GLU A 604 9.95 -11.37 2.44
CA GLU A 604 10.64 -11.06 3.70
C GLU A 604 10.09 -9.78 4.37
N ALA A 605 9.85 -8.72 3.59
CA ALA A 605 9.23 -7.51 4.10
C ALA A 605 7.79 -7.77 4.57
N CYS A 606 7.05 -8.62 3.86
CA CYS A 606 5.71 -9.05 4.28
C CYS A 606 5.76 -9.84 5.61
N THR A 607 6.71 -10.75 5.79
CA THR A 607 6.90 -11.51 7.04
C THR A 607 7.15 -10.57 8.22
N ARG A 608 8.07 -9.61 8.08
CA ARG A 608 8.33 -8.61 9.13
C ARG A 608 7.09 -7.80 9.47
N MET A 609 6.38 -7.34 8.43
CA MET A 609 5.16 -6.55 8.60
C MET A 609 4.05 -7.36 9.31
N LEU A 610 3.89 -8.62 8.92
CA LEU A 610 2.95 -9.54 9.54
C LEU A 610 3.25 -9.73 11.04
N GLU A 611 4.51 -10.00 11.39
CA GLU A 611 4.93 -10.12 12.80
C GLU A 611 4.68 -8.83 13.59
N GLN A 612 5.03 -7.67 13.03
CA GLN A 612 4.85 -6.38 13.70
C GLN A 612 3.37 -6.02 13.92
N ILE A 613 2.50 -6.34 12.96
CA ILE A 613 1.05 -6.15 13.09
C ILE A 613 0.50 -7.08 14.18
N LEU A 614 0.82 -8.38 14.13
CA LEU A 614 0.32 -9.38 15.07
C LEU A 614 0.76 -9.13 16.51
N THR A 615 1.92 -8.50 16.70
CA THR A 615 2.47 -8.15 18.02
C THR A 615 2.24 -6.70 18.43
N ASN A 616 1.62 -5.89 17.56
CA ASN A 616 1.41 -4.45 17.73
C ASN A 616 2.72 -3.67 18.01
N THR A 617 3.78 -3.98 17.24
CA THR A 617 5.13 -3.40 17.38
C THR A 617 5.56 -2.54 16.19
N LEU A 618 4.61 -2.08 15.37
CA LEU A 618 4.88 -1.21 14.22
C LEU A 618 5.62 0.07 14.64
N GLU A 619 6.70 0.36 13.93
CA GLU A 619 7.43 1.61 14.08
C GLU A 619 6.82 2.70 13.21
N THR A 620 6.49 3.82 13.85
CA THR A 620 5.76 4.91 13.19
C THR A 620 6.42 6.27 13.37
N GLU A 621 6.16 7.15 12.41
CA GLU A 621 6.57 8.55 12.36
C GLU A 621 5.34 9.42 12.08
N LEU A 622 5.17 10.51 12.83
CA LEU A 622 4.15 11.51 12.54
C LEU A 622 4.74 12.59 11.63
N LYS A 623 4.24 12.70 10.40
CA LYS A 623 4.55 13.80 9.49
C LYS A 623 3.45 14.86 9.56
N VAL A 624 3.87 16.08 9.86
CA VAL A 624 2.99 17.26 9.92
C VAL A 624 3.16 18.02 8.61
N GLU A 625 2.17 17.91 7.73
CA GLU A 625 2.12 18.62 6.45
C GLU A 625 1.22 19.87 6.59
N PRO A 626 1.22 20.81 5.62
CA PRO A 626 0.37 22.00 5.66
C PRO A 626 -1.12 21.65 5.77
N GLU A 627 -1.57 20.63 5.05
CA GLU A 627 -2.99 20.27 4.94
C GLU A 627 -3.38 19.05 5.80
N ASN A 628 -2.42 18.24 6.26
CA ASN A 628 -2.71 16.96 6.89
C ASN A 628 -1.68 16.57 7.97
N TYR A 629 -2.14 15.72 8.88
CA TYR A 629 -1.32 14.88 9.75
C TYR A 629 -1.28 13.47 9.19
N ARG A 630 -0.09 12.92 8.95
CA ARG A 630 0.09 11.56 8.45
C ARG A 630 0.91 10.75 9.45
N LEU A 631 0.35 9.63 9.90
CA LEU A 631 1.14 8.61 10.59
C LEU A 631 1.69 7.65 9.53
N ILE A 632 3.00 7.53 9.44
CA ILE A 632 3.70 6.73 8.44
C ILE A 632 4.40 5.55 9.12
N GLU A 633 4.30 4.37 8.52
CA GLU A 633 5.09 3.20 8.91
C GLU A 633 6.50 3.32 8.34
N LYS A 634 7.54 3.20 9.18
CA LYS A 634 8.91 3.56 8.80
C LYS A 634 9.55 2.67 7.73
N HIS A 635 9.26 1.36 7.72
CA HIS A 635 9.95 0.42 6.85
C HIS A 635 9.43 0.43 5.41
N THR A 636 8.11 0.56 5.24
CA THR A 636 7.44 0.61 3.94
C THR A 636 7.29 2.06 3.45
N GLY A 637 7.27 3.02 4.37
CA GLY A 637 6.90 4.40 4.12
C GLY A 637 5.41 4.57 3.79
N SER A 638 4.58 3.55 4.04
CA SER A 638 3.13 3.62 3.82
C SER A 638 2.45 4.52 4.84
N THR A 639 1.43 5.24 4.40
CA THR A 639 0.57 6.02 5.30
C THR A 639 -0.37 5.06 6.05
N LEU A 640 -0.28 5.01 7.38
CA LEU A 640 -1.15 4.21 8.24
C LEU A 640 -2.43 4.95 8.61
N ARG A 641 -2.31 6.25 8.93
CA ARG A 641 -3.40 7.09 9.43
C ARG A 641 -3.28 8.50 8.89
N VAL A 642 -4.43 9.17 8.68
CA VAL A 642 -4.49 10.57 8.27
C VAL A 642 -5.54 11.32 9.07
N ILE A 643 -5.22 12.56 9.47
CA ILE A 643 -6.19 13.55 9.97
C ILE A 643 -5.99 14.84 9.17
N SER A 644 -7.07 15.35 8.57
CA SER A 644 -6.98 16.62 7.82
C SER A 644 -6.95 17.83 8.76
N LYS A 645 -6.16 18.84 8.36
CA LYS A 645 -6.14 20.18 8.95
C LYS A 645 -7.16 21.13 8.32
N ASN A 646 -7.84 20.70 7.25
CA ASN A 646 -8.88 21.50 6.62
C ASN A 646 -10.04 21.73 7.59
N ARG A 647 -10.25 22.99 8.00
CA ARG A 647 -11.19 23.35 9.08
C ARG A 647 -12.62 22.91 8.81
N LEU A 648 -13.11 23.06 7.56
CA LEU A 648 -14.46 22.64 7.21
C LEU A 648 -14.61 21.12 7.31
N LEU A 649 -13.61 20.38 6.81
CA LEU A 649 -13.61 18.92 6.89
C LEU A 649 -13.54 18.43 8.34
N THR A 650 -12.65 18.99 9.16
CA THR A 650 -12.58 18.70 10.60
C THR A 650 -13.91 18.96 11.30
N ASN A 651 -14.56 20.10 11.00
CA ASN A 651 -15.87 20.44 11.55
C ASN A 651 -16.98 19.49 11.07
N ALA A 652 -16.95 19.06 9.81
CA ALA A 652 -17.92 18.11 9.27
C ALA A 652 -17.79 16.73 9.92
N PHE A 653 -16.57 16.20 10.05
CA PHE A 653 -16.32 14.96 10.80
C PHE A 653 -16.78 15.09 12.26
N TRP A 654 -16.49 16.21 12.90
CA TRP A 654 -16.95 16.46 14.27
C TRP A 654 -18.47 16.48 14.41
N THR A 655 -19.17 17.21 13.54
CA THR A 655 -20.61 17.46 13.68
C THR A 655 -21.52 16.41 13.04
N GLN A 656 -21.03 15.68 12.03
CA GLN A 656 -21.83 14.71 11.27
C GLN A 656 -21.41 13.26 11.48
N TYR A 657 -20.17 13.01 11.92
CA TYR A 657 -19.64 11.67 12.09
C TYR A 657 -19.49 11.27 13.56
N PHE A 658 -18.96 12.18 14.40
CA PHE A 658 -18.66 11.90 15.80
C PHE A 658 -19.71 12.37 16.80
N ALA A 659 -20.62 13.26 16.36
CA ALA A 659 -21.80 13.66 17.12
C ALA A 659 -22.84 12.54 17.08
#